data_AF-A0ABD0WY71-F1
#
_entry.id   AF-A0ABD0WY71-F1
#
_cell.length_a   1.000
_cell.length_b   1.000
_cell.length_c   1.000
_cell.angle_alpha   90.00
_cell.angle_beta   90.00
_cell.angle_gamma   90.00
#
_symmetry.space_group_name_H-M   'P 1'
#
loop_
_entity.id
_entity.type
_entity.pdbx_description
1 polymer ?
#
loop_
_entity_poly.entity_id
_entity_poly.type
_entity_poly.pdbx_seq_one_letter_code
_entity_poly.pdbx_strand_id
1 'polypeptide(L)'
;MPKNSKAVKRELDDDVTESARDLLSNEDACDDSLKKSSLIVGGRAEVKELNPDLDVEDGGSDAEEDAARPAWNSKLQYILAQVGFSVGLGNVWRFPYLCQKNGGGAYLVPYLILLIVIGIPLFFLELSVGQRIRRGSIGVWNYISPRLGGIGFASCVVCFFVALYYNVIIGWSLFYFSQSFQHPLPWHECPLVKNKTNTYVVPECEKSSATTYYWYRQALDISDSISESGGLNWRMTLCLLAAWSMVGLAMIRGIQSSGKVMYFSSLFPYVVLICFLVRALLLKGSVDGIRHMFTPKLEIMLESKVWREAATQVFFALGLGFGGVIAFSSYNKRDNNCHFDAVLVSFINFFTSVLATLVVFAVLGFKANIMNAKCLALNTKKIVGFLGNEISGDLVPHHINFTTTLSAEDYQQMTDILRGVTEDKYPRLGLDSCSIEEELNKAVQGTGLAFIAFTEAMTHFPASPFWSVMFFLMLVNLGLGSMFGTIEGIITPLVDTFKVRKEILTVGVCLLAFFIGLLFVQRSGNYWVAMFDDYSATLPLLIVVILENVAVAWVYGTDKFFEDLKDMLGFTPFRFYYYMWKYVTPLMLLLLLGSSMIQLGMTPPSYSAWIQDLAKEKSLSYPPWGLAVCISLVVIAIMPVPVVFLLRYFNIVDENAGVVSTISYKKGRIIKESTRPEDDDDASLIHAKSPGSEAPSPMPGNSIYRKQSGGLPDAAPNGRYGIGYLMADMPDMPESDL
;
A
#
# COMPACT_ATOMS: atom_id res chain seq x y z
N MET A 1 -53.56 -11.74 -39.12
CA MET A 1 -53.38 -12.84 -38.15
C MET A 1 -51.89 -13.05 -37.91
N PRO A 2 -51.47 -13.55 -36.73
CA PRO A 2 -50.24 -13.05 -36.09
C PRO A 2 -49.11 -14.07 -35.95
N LYS A 3 -47.93 -13.60 -35.53
CA LYS A 3 -47.13 -14.25 -34.47
C LYS A 3 -46.21 -13.23 -33.79
N ASN A 4 -46.12 -13.35 -32.46
CA ASN A 4 -45.40 -12.43 -31.57
C ASN A 4 -43.89 -12.74 -31.52
N SER A 5 -43.08 -11.73 -31.21
CA SER A 5 -42.27 -11.77 -29.98
C SER A 5 -41.85 -10.36 -29.55
N LYS A 6 -42.00 -10.03 -28.26
CA LYS A 6 -41.41 -8.84 -27.65
C LYS A 6 -40.03 -9.21 -27.13
N ALA A 7 -38.98 -8.50 -27.56
CA ALA A 7 -37.69 -8.51 -26.87
C ALA A 7 -37.58 -7.24 -26.04
N VAL A 8 -37.48 -7.38 -24.72
CA VAL A 8 -37.19 -6.28 -23.79
C VAL A 8 -35.73 -5.89 -23.97
N LYS A 9 -35.47 -4.68 -24.46
CA LYS A 9 -34.11 -4.12 -24.48
C LYS A 9 -33.80 -3.64 -23.06
N ARG A 10 -32.81 -4.28 -22.43
CA ARG A 10 -32.41 -4.01 -21.04
C ARG A 10 -31.39 -2.88 -21.03
N GLU A 11 -31.70 -1.80 -20.32
CA GLU A 11 -30.72 -0.74 -20.01
C GLU A 11 -29.61 -1.36 -19.16
N LEU A 12 -28.37 -1.40 -19.67
CA LEU A 12 -27.19 -1.83 -18.91
C LEU A 12 -25.83 -1.40 -19.52
N ASP A 13 -25.77 -0.85 -20.74
CA ASP A 13 -24.50 -0.50 -21.41
C ASP A 13 -24.15 1.00 -21.34
N ASP A 14 -25.08 1.89 -20.96
CA ASP A 14 -24.85 3.34 -21.01
C ASP A 14 -23.91 3.86 -19.90
N ASP A 15 -24.10 3.42 -18.64
CA ASP A 15 -23.29 3.82 -17.46
C ASP A 15 -21.76 3.69 -17.66
N VAL A 16 -21.32 2.63 -18.34
CA VAL A 16 -19.89 2.37 -18.57
C VAL A 16 -19.32 3.31 -19.63
N THR A 17 -20.12 3.64 -20.65
CA THR A 17 -19.69 4.57 -21.71
C THR A 17 -19.72 6.03 -21.27
N GLU A 18 -20.65 6.42 -20.39
CA GLU A 18 -20.72 7.77 -19.82
C GLU A 18 -19.52 8.04 -18.90
N SER A 19 -19.17 7.09 -18.03
CA SER A 19 -18.00 7.18 -17.14
C SER A 19 -16.65 7.30 -17.89
N ALA A 20 -16.49 6.58 -19.01
CA ALA A 20 -15.31 6.72 -19.87
C ALA A 20 -15.28 8.06 -20.63
N ARG A 21 -16.45 8.63 -20.95
CA ARG A 21 -16.59 9.92 -21.63
C ARG A 21 -16.29 11.09 -20.70
N ASP A 22 -16.71 11.01 -19.43
CA ASP A 22 -16.39 12.00 -18.38
C ASP A 22 -14.90 12.12 -18.06
N LEU A 23 -14.13 11.06 -18.28
CA LEU A 23 -12.67 11.10 -18.19
C LEU A 23 -11.99 11.88 -19.33
N LEU A 24 -12.71 12.13 -20.44
CA LEU A 24 -12.19 12.75 -21.66
C LEU A 24 -12.89 14.09 -22.02
N SER A 25 -14.09 14.36 -21.51
CA SER A 25 -14.89 15.56 -21.83
C SER A 25 -14.49 16.81 -21.05
N ASN A 26 -13.71 16.68 -19.97
CA ASN A 26 -13.35 17.77 -19.07
C ASN A 26 -12.18 18.65 -19.55
N GLU A 27 -11.65 18.44 -20.76
CA GLU A 27 -10.54 19.23 -21.31
C GLU A 27 -10.99 20.53 -22.00
N ASP A 28 -12.17 20.55 -22.64
CA ASP A 28 -12.57 21.65 -23.55
C ASP A 28 -13.32 22.83 -22.89
N ALA A 29 -13.81 22.68 -21.65
CA ALA A 29 -14.71 23.67 -21.03
C ALA A 29 -14.02 24.81 -20.24
N CYS A 30 -12.68 24.79 -20.12
CA CYS A 30 -11.96 25.66 -19.18
C CYS A 30 -11.40 26.96 -19.83
N ASP A 31 -11.24 26.97 -21.16
CA ASP A 31 -10.42 27.97 -21.86
C ASP A 31 -11.06 29.38 -21.98
N ASP A 32 -12.39 29.47 -21.85
CA ASP A 32 -13.12 30.76 -21.94
C ASP A 32 -13.15 31.56 -20.62
N SER A 33 -13.03 30.90 -19.46
CA SER A 33 -12.96 31.62 -18.17
C SER A 33 -11.64 32.34 -17.93
N LEU A 34 -10.57 31.93 -18.64
CA LEU A 34 -9.19 32.36 -18.37
C LEU A 34 -8.83 33.72 -19.02
N LYS A 35 -9.60 34.18 -20.01
CA LYS A 35 -9.34 35.44 -20.75
C LYS A 35 -9.73 36.72 -20.03
N LYS A 36 -10.40 36.67 -18.87
CA LYS A 36 -10.93 37.87 -18.19
C LYS A 36 -10.09 38.36 -17.00
N SER A 37 -8.98 37.70 -16.68
CA SER A 37 -8.19 37.97 -15.45
C SER A 37 -6.71 38.31 -15.68
N SER A 38 -6.30 38.65 -16.90
CA SER A 38 -4.90 38.98 -17.22
C SER A 38 -4.75 40.35 -17.91
N LEU A 39 -5.08 41.44 -17.21
CA LEU A 39 -4.65 42.79 -17.58
C LEU A 39 -4.76 43.76 -16.38
N ILE A 40 -3.63 43.98 -15.70
CA ILE A 40 -3.12 45.27 -15.19
C ILE A 40 -1.69 44.98 -14.71
N VAL A 41 -0.70 45.46 -15.46
CA VAL A 41 0.70 45.54 -15.02
C VAL A 41 0.94 46.99 -14.61
N GLY A 42 1.50 47.19 -13.42
CA GLY A 42 1.57 48.51 -12.80
C GLY A 42 2.56 49.48 -13.47
N GLY A 43 2.33 50.78 -13.24
CA GLY A 43 3.26 51.81 -13.66
C GLY A 43 2.93 53.19 -13.08
N ARG A 44 3.95 53.79 -12.45
CA ARG A 44 4.11 55.22 -12.11
C ARG A 44 3.46 55.73 -10.82
N ALA A 45 4.31 56.34 -9.99
CA ALA A 45 3.95 57.22 -8.89
C ALA A 45 4.10 58.68 -9.33
N GLU A 46 3.24 59.59 -8.84
CA GLU A 46 3.57 60.99 -8.49
C GLU A 46 2.38 61.73 -7.83
N VAL A 47 2.63 62.28 -6.64
CA VAL A 47 2.20 63.62 -6.12
C VAL A 47 0.69 63.99 -5.94
N LYS A 48 0.35 64.32 -4.67
CA LYS A 48 -0.62 65.33 -4.11
C LYS A 48 -1.90 65.69 -4.90
N GLU A 49 -3.09 65.85 -4.30
CA GLU A 49 -3.37 66.78 -3.18
C GLU A 49 -4.79 66.57 -2.58
N LEU A 50 -4.87 66.61 -1.26
CA LEU A 50 -5.87 67.27 -0.38
C LEU A 50 -7.38 67.33 -0.74
N ASN A 51 -8.21 66.69 0.09
CA ASN A 51 -9.36 67.35 0.74
C ASN A 51 -9.82 66.56 1.99
N PRO A 52 -10.16 67.22 3.12
CA PRO A 52 -10.62 66.55 4.34
C PRO A 52 -12.15 66.56 4.51
N ASP A 53 -12.60 65.85 5.56
CA ASP A 53 -13.85 65.99 6.33
C ASP A 53 -15.13 65.21 5.90
N LEU A 54 -15.72 64.55 6.93
CA LEU A 54 -17.07 63.95 7.07
C LEU A 54 -17.34 62.64 6.28
N ASP A 55 -17.67 61.48 6.86
CA ASP A 55 -18.24 61.19 8.19
C ASP A 55 -18.39 59.65 8.44
N VAL A 56 -18.47 59.27 9.72
CA VAL A 56 -18.85 57.95 10.30
C VAL A 56 -17.90 56.74 10.11
N GLU A 57 -17.37 56.26 11.24
CA GLU A 57 -16.79 54.92 11.39
C GLU A 57 -17.88 53.83 11.27
N ASP A 58 -17.70 52.86 10.37
CA ASP A 58 -18.27 51.52 10.55
C ASP A 58 -17.13 50.49 10.51
N GLY A 59 -16.76 49.99 11.69
CA GLY A 59 -15.72 48.99 11.86
C GLY A 59 -16.25 47.61 11.49
N GLY A 60 -16.17 47.25 10.21
CA GLY A 60 -16.79 46.04 9.68
C GLY A 60 -15.92 45.22 8.72
N SER A 61 -15.38 44.11 9.21
CA SER A 61 -14.87 42.97 8.44
C SER A 61 -13.62 43.14 7.54
N ASP A 62 -12.45 43.23 8.19
CA ASP A 62 -11.33 42.35 7.81
C ASP A 62 -11.68 40.89 8.15
N ALA A 63 -12.73 40.37 7.52
CA ALA A 63 -13.16 38.98 7.71
C ALA A 63 -12.28 38.07 6.85
N GLU A 64 -11.42 37.33 7.53
CA GLU A 64 -10.56 36.27 7.01
C GLU A 64 -11.16 35.55 5.78
N GLU A 65 -10.53 35.69 4.61
CA GLU A 65 -10.72 34.73 3.53
C GLU A 65 -10.19 33.38 4.00
N ASP A 66 -11.10 32.56 4.56
CA ASP A 66 -10.88 31.17 4.93
C ASP A 66 -10.33 30.42 3.70
N ALA A 67 -9.00 30.25 3.64
CA ALA A 67 -8.31 29.72 2.47
C ALA A 67 -8.81 28.31 2.15
N ALA A 68 -9.62 28.20 1.09
CA ALA A 68 -10.28 26.96 0.72
C ALA A 68 -9.26 25.82 0.55
N ARG A 69 -9.52 24.68 1.18
CA ARG A 69 -8.64 23.49 1.13
C ARG A 69 -8.31 23.17 -0.34
N PRO A 70 -7.02 22.99 -0.70
CA PRO A 70 -6.63 22.70 -2.08
C PRO A 70 -7.42 21.55 -2.68
N ALA A 71 -7.79 21.67 -3.95
CA ALA A 71 -8.48 20.62 -4.70
C ALA A 71 -7.55 20.00 -5.75
N TRP A 72 -7.90 18.80 -6.21
CA TRP A 72 -7.29 18.19 -7.38
C TRP A 72 -7.71 18.94 -8.66
N ASN A 73 -6.80 19.10 -9.62
CA ASN A 73 -7.10 19.82 -10.86
C ASN A 73 -8.04 19.02 -11.78
N SER A 74 -7.98 17.68 -11.73
CA SER A 74 -8.84 16.79 -12.51
C SER A 74 -9.06 15.46 -11.76
N LYS A 75 -10.14 14.75 -12.10
CA LYS A 75 -10.40 13.41 -11.54
C LYS A 75 -9.30 12.41 -11.95
N LEU A 76 -8.80 12.50 -13.18
CA LEU A 76 -7.68 11.68 -13.65
C LEU A 76 -6.42 11.88 -12.80
N GLN A 77 -6.09 13.12 -12.43
CA GLN A 77 -4.95 13.42 -11.55
C GLN A 77 -5.08 12.73 -10.19
N TYR A 78 -6.28 12.75 -9.60
CA TYR A 78 -6.58 12.07 -8.34
C TYR A 78 -6.46 10.54 -8.47
N ILE A 79 -7.03 9.93 -9.51
CA ILE A 79 -6.92 8.48 -9.74
C ILE A 79 -5.46 8.06 -9.98
N LEU A 80 -4.70 8.81 -10.78
CA LEU A 80 -3.27 8.55 -11.00
C LEU A 80 -2.43 8.74 -9.73
N ALA A 81 -2.84 9.62 -8.82
CA ALA A 81 -2.21 9.76 -7.50
C ALA A 81 -2.49 8.54 -6.60
N GLN A 82 -3.75 8.10 -6.56
CA GLN A 82 -4.16 6.96 -5.75
C GLN A 82 -3.57 5.65 -6.28
N VAL A 83 -3.55 5.45 -7.61
CA VAL A 83 -2.85 4.33 -8.27
C VAL A 83 -1.35 4.42 -8.02
N GLY A 84 -0.74 5.61 -8.12
CA GLY A 84 0.70 5.79 -7.86
C GLY A 84 1.11 5.50 -6.41
N PHE A 85 0.21 5.73 -5.45
CA PHE A 85 0.46 5.36 -4.06
C PHE A 85 0.34 3.85 -3.81
N SER A 86 -0.74 3.23 -4.29
CA SER A 86 -1.02 1.80 -4.11
C SER A 86 -0.07 0.90 -4.93
N VAL A 87 0.25 1.28 -6.16
CA VAL A 87 1.17 0.53 -7.04
C VAL A 87 2.60 1.02 -6.82
N GLY A 88 3.34 0.27 -6.01
CA GLY A 88 4.71 0.58 -5.64
C GLY A 88 5.71 -0.53 -5.96
N LEU A 89 6.90 -0.40 -5.37
CA LEU A 89 7.99 -1.38 -5.46
C LEU A 89 7.57 -2.80 -4.99
N GLY A 90 6.63 -2.87 -4.05
CA GLY A 90 6.08 -4.14 -3.53
C GLY A 90 5.39 -4.99 -4.60
N ASN A 91 4.80 -4.38 -5.63
CA ASN A 91 4.15 -5.09 -6.73
C ASN A 91 5.19 -5.77 -7.66
N VAL A 92 6.41 -5.23 -7.74
CA VAL A 92 7.45 -5.69 -8.68
C VAL A 92 8.37 -6.76 -8.08
N TRP A 93 8.66 -6.74 -6.78
CA TRP A 93 9.45 -7.82 -6.14
C TRP A 93 8.74 -8.57 -5.02
N ARG A 94 7.98 -7.91 -4.14
CA ARG A 94 7.43 -8.56 -2.95
C ARG A 94 6.31 -9.52 -3.32
N PHE A 95 5.35 -9.07 -4.13
CA PHE A 95 4.25 -9.91 -4.60
C PHE A 95 4.72 -11.11 -5.44
N PRO A 96 5.65 -10.97 -6.43
CA PRO A 96 6.16 -12.13 -7.18
C PRO A 96 6.95 -13.12 -6.31
N TYR A 97 7.76 -12.64 -5.36
CA TYR A 97 8.45 -13.48 -4.38
C TYR A 97 7.46 -14.26 -3.50
N LEU A 98 6.44 -13.60 -2.96
CA LEU A 98 5.40 -14.25 -2.16
C LEU A 98 4.60 -15.27 -2.98
N CYS A 99 4.33 -14.98 -4.26
CA CYS A 99 3.72 -15.92 -5.18
C CYS A 99 4.59 -17.17 -5.37
N GLN A 100 5.89 -17.01 -5.69
CA GLN A 100 6.84 -18.11 -5.88
C GLN A 100 6.94 -18.99 -4.62
N LYS A 101 7.13 -18.37 -3.46
CA LYS A 101 7.30 -19.02 -2.16
C LYS A 101 6.06 -19.77 -1.70
N ASN A 102 4.86 -19.21 -1.91
CA ASN A 102 3.61 -19.72 -1.34
C ASN A 102 2.78 -20.54 -2.36
N GLY A 103 3.46 -21.33 -3.20
CA GLY A 103 2.83 -22.33 -4.08
C GLY A 103 2.42 -21.82 -5.47
N GLY A 104 3.06 -20.76 -5.97
CA GLY A 104 2.81 -20.20 -7.29
C GLY A 104 1.40 -19.62 -7.40
N GLY A 105 0.67 -20.01 -8.44
CA GLY A 105 -0.69 -19.56 -8.73
C GLY A 105 -1.69 -19.88 -7.62
N ALA A 106 -1.38 -20.84 -6.74
CA ALA A 106 -2.16 -21.09 -5.53
C ALA A 106 -2.26 -19.84 -4.64
N TYR A 107 -1.19 -19.03 -4.53
CA TYR A 107 -1.17 -17.79 -3.73
C TYR A 107 -2.14 -16.70 -4.24
N LEU A 108 -2.48 -16.71 -5.53
CA LEU A 108 -3.39 -15.72 -6.10
C LEU A 108 -4.82 -15.85 -5.54
N VAL A 109 -5.22 -17.06 -5.14
CA VAL A 109 -6.55 -17.35 -4.58
C VAL A 109 -6.77 -16.71 -3.19
N PRO A 110 -5.96 -16.97 -2.15
CA PRO A 110 -6.12 -16.31 -0.86
C PRO A 110 -5.90 -14.79 -0.97
N TYR A 111 -4.99 -14.33 -1.84
CA TYR A 111 -4.84 -12.88 -2.08
C TYR A 111 -6.13 -12.25 -2.61
N LEU A 112 -6.75 -12.84 -3.65
CA LEU A 112 -7.98 -12.30 -4.23
C LEU A 112 -9.17 -12.35 -3.24
N ILE A 113 -9.29 -13.42 -2.45
CA ILE A 113 -10.30 -13.54 -1.40
C ILE A 113 -10.11 -12.43 -0.36
N LEU A 114 -8.90 -12.23 0.14
CA LEU A 114 -8.60 -11.20 1.14
C LEU A 114 -8.73 -9.78 0.56
N LEU A 115 -8.43 -9.57 -0.72
CA LEU A 115 -8.67 -8.31 -1.42
C LEU A 115 -10.16 -7.97 -1.46
N ILE A 116 -11.04 -8.93 -1.76
CA ILE A 116 -12.49 -8.71 -1.85
C ILE A 116 -13.14 -8.57 -0.46
N VAL A 117 -12.73 -9.40 0.51
CA VAL A 117 -13.36 -9.47 1.85
C VAL A 117 -12.82 -8.43 2.83
N ILE A 118 -11.57 -7.99 2.67
CA ILE A 118 -10.89 -7.08 3.60
C ILE A 118 -10.38 -5.82 2.89
N GLY A 119 -9.65 -5.98 1.78
CA GLY A 119 -9.01 -4.88 1.05
C GLY A 119 -9.98 -3.81 0.56
N ILE A 120 -10.87 -4.17 -0.38
CA ILE A 120 -11.85 -3.25 -0.99
C ILE A 120 -12.77 -2.61 0.08
N PRO A 121 -13.35 -3.35 1.04
CA PRO A 121 -14.15 -2.73 2.10
C PRO A 121 -13.39 -1.69 2.93
N LEU A 122 -12.18 -1.99 3.40
CA LEU A 122 -11.41 -1.03 4.21
C LEU A 122 -10.94 0.18 3.39
N PHE A 123 -10.53 -0.06 2.14
CA PHE A 123 -10.11 1.01 1.24
C PHE A 123 -11.26 1.97 0.93
N PHE A 124 -12.46 1.44 0.67
CA PHE A 124 -13.67 2.25 0.51
C PHE A 124 -14.04 3.01 1.79
N LEU A 125 -13.84 2.42 2.97
CA LEU A 125 -14.05 3.06 4.27
C LEU A 125 -13.11 4.26 4.45
N GLU A 126 -11.79 4.09 4.29
CA GLU A 126 -10.81 5.19 4.43
C GLU A 126 -11.09 6.34 3.45
N LEU A 127 -11.34 6.03 2.17
CA LEU A 127 -11.68 7.01 1.15
C LEU A 127 -12.94 7.80 1.49
N SER A 128 -13.99 7.12 1.94
CA SER A 128 -15.27 7.74 2.26
C SER A 128 -15.17 8.62 3.50
N VAL A 129 -14.48 8.17 4.55
CA VAL A 129 -14.27 8.94 5.78
C VAL A 129 -13.45 10.21 5.49
N GLY A 130 -12.38 10.10 4.70
CA GLY A 130 -11.57 11.25 4.27
C GLY A 130 -12.37 12.27 3.46
N GLN A 131 -13.13 11.82 2.47
CA GLN A 131 -13.97 12.69 1.63
C GLN A 131 -15.15 13.32 2.41
N ARG A 132 -15.76 12.59 3.37
CA ARG A 132 -16.86 13.09 4.23
C ARG A 132 -16.43 14.23 5.13
N ILE A 133 -15.32 14.03 5.86
CA ILE A 133 -14.86 14.91 6.94
C ILE A 133 -13.94 16.02 6.40
N ARG A 134 -13.21 15.77 5.30
CA ARG A 134 -12.26 16.71 4.65
C ARG A 134 -11.16 17.24 5.59
N ARG A 135 -10.60 16.33 6.38
CA ARG A 135 -9.40 16.53 7.22
C ARG A 135 -8.44 15.34 7.05
N GLY A 136 -7.17 15.52 7.40
CA GLY A 136 -6.20 14.43 7.52
C GLY A 136 -6.53 13.49 8.70
N SER A 137 -5.87 12.32 8.73
CA SER A 137 -6.12 11.22 9.67
C SER A 137 -6.32 11.66 11.14
N ILE A 138 -5.40 12.47 11.72
CA ILE A 138 -5.56 13.00 13.10
C ILE A 138 -6.88 13.77 13.27
N GLY A 139 -7.23 14.64 12.33
CA GLY A 139 -8.46 15.43 12.37
C GLY A 139 -9.73 14.59 12.17
N VAL A 140 -9.63 13.51 11.40
CA VAL A 140 -10.69 12.51 11.18
C VAL A 140 -11.01 11.74 12.45
N TRP A 141 -10.01 11.13 13.08
CA TRP A 141 -10.23 10.29 14.27
C TRP A 141 -10.69 11.13 15.47
N ASN A 142 -10.18 12.36 15.60
CA ASN A 142 -10.70 13.33 16.58
C ASN A 142 -12.18 13.72 16.36
N TYR A 143 -12.65 13.80 15.10
CA TYR A 143 -14.04 14.14 14.78
C TYR A 143 -15.00 12.97 15.08
N ILE A 144 -14.57 11.73 14.85
CA ILE A 144 -15.34 10.53 15.18
C ILE A 144 -15.45 10.35 16.70
N SER A 145 -14.33 10.44 17.41
CA SER A 145 -14.32 10.45 18.87
C SER A 145 -13.04 11.09 19.39
N PRO A 146 -13.11 12.12 20.25
CA PRO A 146 -11.91 12.74 20.83
C PRO A 146 -10.95 11.73 21.47
N ARG A 147 -11.43 10.64 22.07
CA ARG A 147 -10.58 9.63 22.72
C ARG A 147 -9.77 8.77 21.74
N LEU A 148 -10.14 8.77 20.45
CA LEU A 148 -9.52 7.95 19.41
C LEU A 148 -8.52 8.73 18.53
N GLY A 149 -8.29 10.02 18.80
CA GLY A 149 -7.34 10.85 18.03
C GLY A 149 -5.90 10.29 17.96
N GLY A 150 -5.51 9.42 18.89
CA GLY A 150 -4.21 8.73 18.89
C GLY A 150 -3.99 7.78 17.70
N ILE A 151 -5.06 7.28 17.08
CA ILE A 151 -4.98 6.44 15.86
C ILE A 151 -4.25 7.20 14.75
N GLY A 152 -4.63 8.46 14.49
CA GLY A 152 -3.98 9.25 13.44
C GLY A 152 -2.53 9.62 13.73
N PHE A 153 -2.16 9.77 15.01
CA PHE A 153 -0.75 9.95 15.39
C PHE A 153 0.06 8.66 15.18
N ALA A 154 -0.50 7.49 15.49
CA ALA A 154 0.13 6.21 15.20
C ALA A 154 0.33 6.01 13.68
N SER A 155 -0.69 6.31 12.85
CA SER A 155 -0.56 6.32 11.38
C SER A 155 0.60 7.20 10.90
N CYS A 156 0.78 8.40 11.48
CA CYS A 156 1.89 9.29 11.13
C CYS A 156 3.26 8.71 11.51
N VAL A 157 3.40 8.08 12.68
CA VAL A 157 4.66 7.44 13.12
C VAL A 157 5.00 6.25 12.23
N VAL A 158 4.00 5.43 11.89
CA VAL A 158 4.19 4.29 10.97
C VAL A 158 4.58 4.78 9.57
N CYS A 159 3.92 5.80 9.03
CA CYS A 159 4.31 6.42 7.76
C CYS A 159 5.75 6.94 7.81
N PHE A 160 6.16 7.54 8.93
CA PHE A 160 7.54 8.03 9.08
C PHE A 160 8.54 6.88 9.04
N PHE A 161 8.29 5.78 9.75
CA PHE A 161 9.15 4.58 9.69
C PHE A 161 9.20 3.96 8.30
N VAL A 162 8.08 3.87 7.58
CA VAL A 162 8.08 3.37 6.20
C VAL A 162 8.84 4.30 5.26
N ALA A 163 8.60 5.61 5.34
CA ALA A 163 9.29 6.61 4.52
C ALA A 163 10.82 6.57 4.69
N LEU A 164 11.32 6.26 5.90
CA LEU A 164 12.75 6.11 6.16
C LEU A 164 13.40 5.01 5.31
N TYR A 165 12.96 3.76 5.43
CA TYR A 165 13.61 2.64 4.73
C TYR A 165 13.22 2.57 3.25
N TYR A 166 12.00 2.95 2.89
CA TYR A 166 11.52 2.89 1.51
C TYR A 166 12.31 3.86 0.60
N ASN A 167 12.67 5.05 1.10
CA ASN A 167 13.48 6.01 0.34
C ASN A 167 14.96 5.58 0.19
N VAL A 168 15.47 4.71 1.07
CA VAL A 168 16.80 4.09 0.90
C VAL A 168 16.81 3.17 -0.31
N ILE A 169 15.72 2.43 -0.54
CA ILE A 169 15.57 1.55 -1.70
C ILE A 169 15.46 2.35 -3.01
N ILE A 170 14.86 3.54 -2.97
CA ILE A 170 14.93 4.51 -4.08
C ILE A 170 16.38 4.97 -4.29
N GLY A 171 17.13 5.23 -3.22
CA GLY A 171 18.58 5.49 -3.27
C GLY A 171 19.37 4.37 -3.96
N TRP A 172 19.11 3.10 -3.62
CA TRP A 172 19.71 1.94 -4.30
C TRP A 172 19.34 1.89 -5.79
N SER A 173 18.08 2.20 -6.12
CA SER A 173 17.60 2.26 -7.52
C SER A 173 18.28 3.38 -8.30
N LEU A 174 18.49 4.56 -7.69
CA LEU A 174 19.23 5.69 -8.28
C LEU A 174 20.71 5.35 -8.49
N PHE A 175 21.34 4.61 -7.56
CA PHE A 175 22.70 4.12 -7.75
C PHE A 175 22.81 3.25 -8.99
N TYR A 176 22.01 2.19 -9.10
CA TYR A 176 22.03 1.30 -10.27
C TYR A 176 21.63 2.01 -11.58
N PHE A 177 20.68 2.96 -11.54
CA PHE A 177 20.35 3.82 -12.67
C PHE A 177 21.59 4.60 -13.16
N SER A 178 22.34 5.23 -12.26
CA SER A 178 23.57 5.97 -12.62
C SER A 178 24.65 5.07 -13.27
N GLN A 179 24.72 3.81 -12.85
CA GLN A 179 25.69 2.83 -13.34
C GLN A 179 25.24 2.11 -14.62
N SER A 180 23.98 2.28 -15.04
CA SER A 180 23.40 1.62 -16.22
C SER A 180 23.82 2.26 -17.55
N PHE A 181 24.42 3.45 -17.54
CA PHE A 181 24.85 4.19 -18.75
C PHE A 181 26.21 3.75 -19.32
N GLN A 182 26.67 2.54 -19.01
CA GLN A 182 27.99 2.01 -19.37
C GLN A 182 27.86 0.70 -20.17
N HIS A 183 28.79 0.47 -21.09
CA HIS A 183 28.88 -0.78 -21.86
C HIS A 183 30.33 -1.30 -21.86
N PRO A 184 30.61 -2.51 -21.34
CA PRO A 184 29.68 -3.46 -20.70
C PRO A 184 29.12 -2.92 -19.38
N LEU A 185 28.06 -3.57 -18.88
CA LEU A 185 27.48 -3.24 -17.56
C LEU A 185 28.47 -3.59 -16.43
N PRO A 186 28.55 -2.80 -15.33
CA PRO A 186 29.53 -3.04 -14.25
C PRO A 186 29.40 -4.38 -13.51
N TRP A 187 28.26 -5.06 -13.64
CA TRP A 187 27.97 -6.38 -13.06
C TRP A 187 27.90 -7.51 -14.10
N HIS A 188 28.46 -7.29 -15.30
CA HIS A 188 28.51 -8.30 -16.37
C HIS A 188 29.47 -9.46 -16.04
N GLU A 189 30.63 -9.15 -15.47
CA GLU A 189 31.73 -10.10 -15.25
C GLU A 189 32.36 -9.93 -13.86
N CYS A 190 32.96 -11.00 -13.34
CA CYS A 190 33.72 -10.94 -12.10
C CYS A 190 35.05 -10.19 -12.30
N PRO A 191 35.45 -9.31 -11.38
CA PRO A 191 36.72 -8.62 -11.47
C PRO A 191 37.91 -9.59 -11.32
N LEU A 192 38.99 -9.28 -12.05
CA LEU A 192 40.24 -10.04 -12.04
C LEU A 192 41.25 -9.37 -11.12
N VAL A 193 41.78 -10.13 -10.16
CA VAL A 193 42.89 -9.71 -9.29
C VAL A 193 44.21 -10.05 -9.98
N LYS A 194 45.07 -9.05 -10.18
CA LYS A 194 46.42 -9.24 -10.71
C LYS A 194 47.42 -9.30 -9.55
N ASN A 195 47.94 -10.48 -9.25
CA ASN A 195 49.14 -10.63 -8.44
C ASN A 195 50.39 -10.59 -9.35
N LYS A 196 51.59 -10.42 -8.79
CA LYS A 196 52.84 -10.22 -9.57
C LYS A 196 53.17 -11.35 -10.56
N THR A 197 52.63 -12.55 -10.34
CA THR A 197 52.84 -13.75 -11.17
C THR A 197 51.58 -14.29 -11.83
N ASN A 198 50.41 -14.16 -11.18
CA ASN A 198 49.16 -14.78 -11.63
C ASN A 198 47.99 -13.78 -11.63
N THR A 199 47.14 -13.86 -12.65
CA THR A 199 45.82 -13.20 -12.71
C THR A 199 44.74 -14.22 -12.37
N TYR A 200 43.94 -13.97 -11.34
CA TYR A 200 42.86 -14.87 -10.91
C TYR A 200 41.55 -14.11 -10.65
N VAL A 201 40.42 -14.79 -10.74
CA VAL A 201 39.09 -14.22 -10.45
C VAL A 201 38.96 -14.02 -8.94
N VAL A 202 38.24 -12.99 -8.47
CA VAL A 202 37.94 -12.85 -7.03
C VAL A 202 37.20 -14.10 -6.53
N PRO A 203 37.72 -14.85 -5.53
CA PRO A 203 37.14 -16.14 -5.12
C PRO A 203 35.70 -16.05 -4.59
N GLU A 204 35.32 -14.93 -3.96
CA GLU A 204 33.94 -14.67 -3.53
C GLU A 204 32.98 -14.54 -4.73
N CYS A 205 33.45 -13.95 -5.83
CA CYS A 205 32.67 -13.77 -7.05
C CYS A 205 32.54 -15.08 -7.85
N GLU A 206 33.63 -15.87 -7.91
CA GLU A 206 33.66 -17.18 -8.55
C GLU A 206 32.74 -18.20 -7.86
N LYS A 207 32.64 -18.17 -6.53
CA LYS A 207 31.70 -19.01 -5.75
C LYS A 207 30.23 -18.58 -5.85
N SER A 208 29.96 -17.32 -6.20
CA SER A 208 28.61 -16.75 -6.21
C SER A 208 28.19 -16.34 -7.63
N SER A 209 28.11 -15.05 -7.93
CA SER A 209 27.93 -14.54 -9.28
C SER A 209 28.42 -13.09 -9.38
N ALA A 210 28.69 -12.61 -10.60
CA ALA A 210 29.10 -11.22 -10.85
C ALA A 210 28.10 -10.20 -10.29
N THR A 211 26.79 -10.48 -10.38
CA THR A 211 25.72 -9.62 -9.85
C THR A 211 25.62 -9.68 -8.33
N THR A 212 25.71 -10.87 -7.74
CA THR A 212 25.71 -11.06 -6.27
C THR A 212 26.91 -10.34 -5.64
N TYR A 213 28.10 -10.52 -6.21
CA TYR A 213 29.32 -9.83 -5.77
C TYR A 213 29.20 -8.30 -5.93
N TYR A 214 28.67 -7.82 -7.07
CA TYR A 214 28.46 -6.40 -7.28
C TYR A 214 27.51 -5.79 -6.23
N TRP A 215 26.40 -6.46 -5.92
CA TRP A 215 25.45 -6.01 -4.90
C TRP A 215 26.10 -5.92 -3.51
N TYR A 216 26.69 -7.02 -3.02
CA TYR A 216 27.20 -7.06 -1.66
C TYR A 216 28.52 -6.32 -1.45
N ARG A 217 29.41 -6.24 -2.46
CA ARG A 217 30.76 -5.64 -2.31
C ARG A 217 30.95 -4.30 -3.02
N GLN A 218 30.32 -4.05 -4.16
CA GLN A 218 30.53 -2.80 -4.93
C GLN A 218 29.45 -1.74 -4.68
N ALA A 219 28.20 -2.18 -4.48
CA ALA A 219 27.09 -1.31 -4.13
C ALA A 219 27.00 -1.08 -2.61
N LEU A 220 26.67 -2.13 -1.84
CA LEU A 220 26.45 -2.00 -0.39
C LEU A 220 27.75 -1.90 0.42
N ASP A 221 28.78 -2.68 0.06
CA ASP A 221 30.00 -2.90 0.86
C ASP A 221 29.64 -3.49 2.25
N ILE A 222 28.96 -4.63 2.25
CA ILE A 222 28.25 -5.18 3.40
C ILE A 222 29.20 -5.80 4.47
N SER A 223 28.83 -5.67 5.74
CA SER A 223 29.47 -6.41 6.86
C SER A 223 28.91 -7.83 7.01
N ASP A 224 29.67 -8.73 7.64
CA ASP A 224 29.22 -10.12 7.89
C ASP A 224 28.17 -10.19 9.02
N SER A 225 28.04 -9.15 9.85
CA SER A 225 27.05 -9.07 10.93
C SER A 225 26.46 -7.66 11.12
N ILE A 226 25.26 -7.58 11.73
CA ILE A 226 24.62 -6.29 12.07
C ILE A 226 25.37 -5.50 13.15
N SER A 227 26.14 -6.17 14.01
CA SER A 227 26.91 -5.56 15.10
C SER A 227 28.12 -4.76 14.61
N GLU A 228 28.61 -5.05 13.40
CA GLU A 228 29.76 -4.38 12.79
C GLU A 228 29.32 -3.14 12.01
N SER A 229 29.28 -2.00 12.69
CA SER A 229 29.02 -0.68 12.08
C SER A 229 30.23 -0.20 11.26
N GLY A 230 30.44 -0.81 10.09
CA GLY A 230 31.64 -0.62 9.26
C GLY A 230 31.80 0.73 8.56
N GLY A 231 31.26 1.82 9.10
CA GLY A 231 31.29 3.17 8.52
C GLY A 231 30.18 3.45 7.50
N LEU A 232 30.13 4.71 7.03
CA LEU A 232 29.14 5.20 6.05
C LEU A 232 29.66 5.01 4.62
N ASN A 233 28.85 4.39 3.76
CA ASN A 233 29.15 4.26 2.33
C ASN A 233 28.77 5.55 1.60
N TRP A 234 29.77 6.39 1.28
CA TRP A 234 29.53 7.74 0.73
C TRP A 234 28.72 7.75 -0.58
N ARG A 235 28.85 6.71 -1.41
CA ARG A 235 28.09 6.58 -2.67
C ARG A 235 26.59 6.41 -2.37
N MET A 236 26.28 5.54 -1.40
CA MET A 236 24.90 5.33 -0.93
C MET A 236 24.36 6.58 -0.23
N THR A 237 25.17 7.28 0.57
CA THR A 237 24.79 8.57 1.20
C THR A 237 24.40 9.62 0.17
N LEU A 238 25.16 9.75 -0.93
CA LEU A 238 24.83 10.68 -2.01
C LEU A 238 23.51 10.30 -2.72
N CYS A 239 23.29 9.02 -2.98
CA CYS A 239 22.04 8.55 -3.58
C CYS A 239 20.83 8.72 -2.64
N LEU A 240 21.00 8.55 -1.33
CA LEU A 240 19.97 8.83 -0.33
C LEU A 240 19.64 10.34 -0.25
N LEU A 241 20.65 11.21 -0.33
CA LEU A 241 20.45 12.66 -0.40
C LEU A 241 19.68 13.05 -1.67
N ALA A 242 20.03 12.45 -2.81
CA ALA A 242 19.31 12.66 -4.07
C ALA A 242 17.84 12.20 -3.97
N ALA A 243 17.58 11.02 -3.41
CA ALA A 243 16.23 10.50 -3.21
C ALA A 243 15.37 11.43 -2.32
N TRP A 244 15.88 11.86 -1.16
CA TRP A 244 15.18 12.82 -0.29
C TRP A 244 15.00 14.19 -0.93
N SER A 245 15.95 14.65 -1.74
CA SER A 245 15.82 15.89 -2.51
C SER A 245 14.73 15.79 -3.57
N MET A 246 14.63 14.68 -4.29
CA MET A 246 13.58 14.43 -5.28
C MET A 246 12.19 14.41 -4.64
N VAL A 247 12.02 13.69 -3.52
CA VAL A 247 10.75 13.65 -2.77
C VAL A 247 10.40 15.04 -2.23
N GLY A 248 11.35 15.74 -1.60
CA GLY A 248 11.14 17.07 -1.02
C GLY A 248 10.77 18.14 -2.06
N LEU A 249 11.44 18.16 -3.22
CA LEU A 249 11.13 19.08 -4.31
C LEU A 249 9.76 18.77 -4.95
N ALA A 250 9.45 17.49 -5.19
CA ALA A 250 8.15 17.10 -5.75
C ALA A 250 6.99 17.45 -4.80
N MET A 251 7.17 17.28 -3.49
CA MET A 251 6.15 17.52 -2.46
C MET A 251 6.10 18.97 -1.92
N ILE A 252 6.94 19.89 -2.39
CA ILE A 252 7.12 21.22 -1.76
C ILE A 252 5.83 22.05 -1.67
N ARG A 253 4.92 21.92 -2.66
CA ARG A 253 3.54 22.52 -2.64
C ARG A 253 2.44 21.47 -2.44
N GLY A 254 2.77 20.29 -1.91
CA GLY A 254 1.86 19.15 -1.81
C GLY A 254 1.25 18.74 -3.14
N ILE A 255 -0.03 18.37 -3.12
CA ILE A 255 -0.79 17.84 -4.27
C ILE A 255 -0.70 18.67 -5.56
N GLN A 256 -0.54 19.99 -5.48
CA GLN A 256 -0.45 20.85 -6.67
C GLN A 256 0.86 20.64 -7.46
N SER A 257 1.91 20.21 -6.78
CA SER A 257 3.22 19.91 -7.36
C SER A 257 3.34 18.42 -7.68
N SER A 258 3.12 17.55 -6.69
CA SER A 258 3.22 16.10 -6.88
C SER A 258 2.21 15.59 -7.91
N GLY A 259 1.01 16.19 -7.97
CA GLY A 259 -0.02 15.88 -8.96
C GLY A 259 0.42 16.10 -10.40
N LYS A 260 1.43 16.92 -10.68
CA LYS A 260 2.01 17.06 -12.03
C LYS A 260 3.04 15.97 -12.32
N VAL A 261 3.87 15.63 -11.33
CA VAL A 261 4.87 14.56 -11.41
C VAL A 261 4.22 13.17 -11.58
N MET A 262 3.08 12.94 -10.92
CA MET A 262 2.38 11.64 -10.94
C MET A 262 1.83 11.24 -12.31
N TYR A 263 1.58 12.17 -13.25
CA TYR A 263 1.25 11.80 -14.63
C TYR A 263 2.35 10.95 -15.28
N PHE A 264 3.61 11.36 -15.15
CA PHE A 264 4.74 10.56 -15.64
C PHE A 264 5.04 9.38 -14.71
N SER A 265 5.14 9.65 -13.39
CA SER A 265 5.58 8.66 -12.39
C SER A 265 4.66 7.43 -12.31
N SER A 266 3.35 7.62 -12.47
CA SER A 266 2.36 6.52 -12.41
C SER A 266 2.19 5.80 -13.74
N LEU A 267 2.35 6.47 -14.89
CA LEU A 267 2.14 5.85 -16.22
C LEU A 267 3.39 5.17 -16.79
N PHE A 268 4.58 5.76 -16.60
CA PHE A 268 5.83 5.22 -17.14
C PHE A 268 6.12 3.76 -16.74
N PRO A 269 5.87 3.32 -15.48
CA PRO A 269 6.03 1.92 -15.10
C PRO A 269 5.22 0.92 -15.93
N TYR A 270 3.98 1.27 -16.33
CA TYR A 270 3.16 0.39 -17.17
C TYR A 270 3.75 0.20 -18.56
N VAL A 271 4.26 1.28 -19.16
CA VAL A 271 4.98 1.23 -20.45
C VAL A 271 6.17 0.28 -20.35
N VAL A 272 6.98 0.43 -19.30
CA VAL A 272 8.17 -0.42 -19.08
C VAL A 272 7.77 -1.89 -18.83
N LEU A 273 6.78 -2.17 -17.99
CA LEU A 273 6.29 -3.54 -17.74
C LEU A 273 5.78 -4.21 -19.02
N ILE A 274 5.03 -3.51 -19.88
CA ILE A 274 4.54 -4.05 -21.16
C ILE A 274 5.71 -4.31 -22.12
N CYS A 275 6.68 -3.38 -22.23
CA CYS A 275 7.88 -3.59 -23.03
C CYS A 275 8.72 -4.78 -22.55
N PHE A 276 8.88 -4.95 -21.23
CA PHE A 276 9.56 -6.11 -20.65
C PHE A 276 8.79 -7.42 -20.87
N LEU A 277 7.44 -7.41 -20.79
CA LEU A 277 6.63 -8.59 -21.07
C LEU A 277 6.82 -9.05 -22.52
N VAL A 278 6.67 -8.14 -23.50
CA VAL A 278 6.88 -8.44 -24.91
C VAL A 278 8.30 -8.93 -25.15
N ARG A 279 9.31 -8.30 -24.53
CA ARG A 279 10.71 -8.74 -24.66
C ARG A 279 10.94 -10.13 -24.07
N ALA A 280 10.40 -10.40 -22.88
CA ALA A 280 10.60 -11.67 -22.17
C ALA A 280 9.92 -12.84 -22.90
N LEU A 281 8.70 -12.64 -23.43
CA LEU A 281 8.00 -13.65 -24.22
C LEU A 281 8.72 -14.03 -25.52
N LEU A 282 9.53 -13.12 -26.09
CA LEU A 282 10.38 -13.40 -27.25
C LEU A 282 11.68 -14.17 -26.90
N LEU A 283 11.96 -14.42 -25.62
CA LEU A 283 13.13 -15.18 -25.17
C LEU A 283 12.80 -16.66 -25.01
N LYS A 284 13.74 -17.53 -25.40
CA LYS A 284 13.64 -18.98 -25.23
C LYS A 284 13.58 -19.35 -23.74
N GLY A 285 12.68 -20.27 -23.38
CA GLY A 285 12.53 -20.74 -21.99
C GLY A 285 11.69 -19.84 -21.06
N SER A 286 11.19 -18.70 -21.54
CA SER A 286 10.31 -17.82 -20.75
C SER A 286 8.99 -18.50 -20.34
N VAL A 287 8.46 -19.36 -21.22
CA VAL A 287 7.22 -20.11 -21.00
C VAL A 287 7.33 -21.08 -19.82
N ASP A 288 8.50 -21.64 -19.51
CA ASP A 288 8.68 -22.56 -18.39
C ASP A 288 8.48 -21.86 -17.04
N GLY A 289 8.95 -20.62 -16.92
CA GLY A 289 8.71 -19.77 -15.76
C GLY A 289 7.22 -19.40 -15.63
N ILE A 290 6.55 -19.06 -16.72
CA ILE A 290 5.10 -18.79 -16.72
C ILE A 290 4.30 -20.06 -16.36
N ARG A 291 4.70 -21.23 -16.85
CA ARG A 291 4.10 -22.52 -16.49
C ARG A 291 4.29 -22.83 -15.01
N HIS A 292 5.47 -22.56 -14.46
CA HIS A 292 5.76 -22.68 -13.04
C HIS A 292 4.91 -21.71 -12.20
N MET A 293 4.73 -20.46 -12.64
CA MET A 293 3.79 -19.49 -12.04
C MET A 293 2.37 -20.06 -11.95
N PHE A 294 1.84 -20.64 -13.03
CA PHE A 294 0.46 -21.12 -13.08
C PHE A 294 0.26 -22.58 -12.62
N THR A 295 1.28 -23.26 -12.09
CA THR A 295 1.14 -24.61 -11.52
C THR A 295 0.80 -24.52 -10.02
N PRO A 296 -0.45 -24.76 -9.58
CA PRO A 296 -0.87 -24.45 -8.23
C PRO A 296 -0.52 -25.58 -7.25
N LYS A 297 0.34 -25.28 -6.26
CA LYS A 297 0.65 -26.22 -5.17
C LYS A 297 -0.36 -26.04 -4.02
N LEU A 298 -1.56 -26.60 -4.19
CA LEU A 298 -2.73 -26.37 -3.33
C LEU A 298 -2.51 -26.73 -1.84
N GLU A 299 -1.66 -27.72 -1.56
CA GLU A 299 -1.32 -28.17 -0.20
C GLU A 299 -0.77 -27.02 0.67
N ILE A 300 0.02 -26.12 0.08
CA ILE A 300 0.64 -25.00 0.79
C ILE A 300 -0.41 -23.99 1.28
N MET A 301 -1.60 -23.91 0.65
CA MET A 301 -2.68 -23.01 1.07
C MET A 301 -3.32 -23.40 2.42
N LEU A 302 -3.07 -24.61 2.92
CA LEU A 302 -3.52 -25.05 4.24
C LEU A 302 -2.68 -24.40 5.37
N GLU A 303 -1.50 -23.87 5.06
CA GLU A 303 -0.68 -23.16 6.04
C GLU A 303 -1.25 -21.77 6.35
N SER A 304 -1.53 -21.50 7.63
CA SER A 304 -1.98 -20.18 8.12
C SER A 304 -0.99 -19.04 7.79
N LYS A 305 0.28 -19.37 7.56
CA LYS A 305 1.33 -18.46 7.10
C LYS A 305 1.00 -17.81 5.75
N VAL A 306 0.46 -18.56 4.79
CA VAL A 306 0.12 -18.05 3.45
C VAL A 306 -0.94 -16.97 3.54
N TRP A 307 -2.00 -17.22 4.33
CA TRP A 307 -3.10 -16.27 4.53
C TRP A 307 -2.64 -15.00 5.26
N ARG A 308 -1.73 -15.12 6.24
CA ARG A 308 -1.11 -13.96 6.89
C ARG A 308 -0.26 -13.15 5.93
N GLU A 309 0.64 -13.79 5.17
CA GLU A 309 1.49 -13.12 4.19
C GLU A 309 0.66 -12.47 3.05
N ALA A 310 -0.45 -13.08 2.64
CA ALA A 310 -1.41 -12.50 1.69
C ALA A 310 -2.15 -11.29 2.26
N ALA A 311 -2.64 -11.34 3.52
CA ALA A 311 -3.34 -10.23 4.15
C ALA A 311 -2.42 -9.02 4.35
N THR A 312 -1.20 -9.25 4.86
CA THR A 312 -0.16 -8.22 4.96
C THR A 312 0.12 -7.59 3.59
N GLN A 313 0.23 -8.39 2.52
CA GLN A 313 0.44 -7.87 1.17
C GLN A 313 -0.74 -7.02 0.66
N VAL A 314 -2.00 -7.33 1.03
CA VAL A 314 -3.16 -6.47 0.71
C VAL A 314 -3.05 -5.11 1.42
N PHE A 315 -2.65 -5.07 2.70
CA PHE A 315 -2.57 -3.81 3.45
C PHE A 315 -1.48 -2.89 2.90
N PHE A 316 -0.28 -3.43 2.65
CA PHE A 316 0.82 -2.66 2.05
C PHE A 316 0.53 -2.24 0.60
N ALA A 317 -0.18 -3.06 -0.20
CA ALA A 317 -0.47 -2.72 -1.60
C ALA A 317 -1.65 -1.75 -1.78
N LEU A 318 -2.56 -1.62 -0.82
CA LEU A 318 -3.60 -0.59 -0.86
C LEU A 318 -3.25 0.66 -0.02
N GLY A 319 -2.26 0.58 0.87
CA GLY A 319 -1.86 1.67 1.76
C GLY A 319 -2.79 1.85 2.96
N LEU A 320 -3.40 0.77 3.45
CA LEU A 320 -4.40 0.80 4.53
C LEU A 320 -3.78 1.10 5.90
N GLY A 321 -4.41 1.97 6.68
CA GLY A 321 -3.92 2.41 8.00
C GLY A 321 -2.76 3.41 7.99
N PHE A 322 -2.27 3.77 6.80
CA PHE A 322 -1.26 4.83 6.64
C PHE A 322 -1.88 6.22 6.79
N GLY A 323 -3.19 6.38 6.52
CA GLY A 323 -3.85 7.69 6.48
C GLY A 323 -3.49 8.55 5.26
N GLY A 324 -2.63 8.07 4.35
CA GLY A 324 -2.39 8.69 3.04
C GLY A 324 -3.63 8.63 2.13
N VAL A 325 -4.39 7.52 2.19
CA VAL A 325 -5.68 7.35 1.49
C VAL A 325 -6.72 8.39 1.98
N ILE A 326 -6.80 8.56 3.31
CA ILE A 326 -7.63 9.58 3.97
C ILE A 326 -7.18 10.99 3.55
N ALA A 327 -5.87 11.24 3.47
CA ALA A 327 -5.33 12.54 3.05
C ALA A 327 -5.70 12.88 1.60
N PHE A 328 -5.46 11.97 0.64
CA PHE A 328 -5.78 12.21 -0.78
C PHE A 328 -7.29 12.40 -1.04
N SER A 329 -8.15 11.61 -0.40
CA SER A 329 -9.61 11.75 -0.51
C SER A 329 -10.15 13.03 0.14
N SER A 330 -9.51 13.56 1.19
CA SER A 330 -9.92 14.81 1.85
C SER A 330 -9.91 16.05 0.93
N TYR A 331 -9.07 16.02 -0.11
CA TYR A 331 -8.93 17.07 -1.12
C TYR A 331 -9.97 16.97 -2.25
N ASN A 332 -10.73 15.88 -2.32
CA ASN A 332 -11.76 15.67 -3.33
C ASN A 332 -13.05 16.46 -3.01
N LYS A 333 -13.96 16.56 -3.99
CA LYS A 333 -15.32 17.08 -3.79
C LYS A 333 -16.15 16.07 -2.97
N ARG A 334 -17.19 16.53 -2.28
CA ARG A 334 -17.99 15.66 -1.37
C ARG A 334 -18.88 14.66 -2.10
N ASP A 335 -19.34 15.05 -3.27
CA ASP A 335 -20.25 14.38 -4.22
C ASP A 335 -19.54 13.42 -5.18
N ASN A 336 -18.20 13.31 -5.12
CA ASN A 336 -17.48 12.39 -5.99
C ASN A 336 -17.75 10.92 -5.61
N ASN A 337 -17.89 10.04 -6.61
CA ASN A 337 -18.14 8.62 -6.42
C ASN A 337 -16.91 7.85 -5.89
N CYS A 338 -16.63 7.96 -4.59
CA CYS A 338 -15.52 7.26 -3.93
C CYS A 338 -15.67 5.73 -3.93
N HIS A 339 -16.87 5.19 -4.13
CA HIS A 339 -17.09 3.74 -4.27
C HIS A 339 -16.49 3.21 -5.57
N PHE A 340 -16.79 3.86 -6.70
CA PHE A 340 -16.19 3.52 -7.98
C PHE A 340 -14.66 3.64 -7.93
N ASP A 341 -14.16 4.74 -7.38
CA ASP A 341 -12.72 4.99 -7.27
C ASP A 341 -12.02 3.92 -6.40
N ALA A 342 -12.66 3.48 -5.30
CA ALA A 342 -12.16 2.40 -4.45
C ALA A 342 -12.01 1.07 -5.19
N VAL A 343 -13.04 0.67 -5.94
CA VAL A 343 -13.04 -0.58 -6.72
C VAL A 343 -12.05 -0.51 -7.88
N LEU A 344 -12.03 0.61 -8.62
CA LEU A 344 -11.13 0.83 -9.76
C LEU A 344 -9.66 0.73 -9.36
N VAL A 345 -9.23 1.46 -8.33
CA VAL A 345 -7.83 1.43 -7.88
C VAL A 345 -7.45 0.05 -7.35
N SER A 346 -8.33 -0.61 -6.59
CA SER A 346 -8.07 -1.96 -6.07
C SER A 346 -7.89 -2.98 -7.20
N PHE A 347 -8.70 -2.89 -8.25
CA PHE A 347 -8.61 -3.75 -9.43
C PHE A 347 -7.35 -3.48 -10.26
N ILE A 348 -7.01 -2.20 -10.49
CA ILE A 348 -5.75 -1.81 -11.14
C ILE A 348 -4.57 -2.38 -10.36
N ASN A 349 -4.50 -2.18 -9.04
CA ASN A 349 -3.43 -2.70 -8.20
C ASN A 349 -3.27 -4.23 -8.27
N PHE A 350 -4.39 -4.98 -8.27
CA PHE A 350 -4.34 -6.42 -8.48
C PHE A 350 -3.80 -6.78 -9.87
N PHE A 351 -4.33 -6.18 -10.93
CA PHE A 351 -3.90 -6.47 -12.30
C PHE A 351 -2.42 -6.13 -12.52
N THR A 352 -1.94 -5.00 -11.97
CA THR A 352 -0.52 -4.62 -12.03
C THR A 352 0.37 -5.60 -11.28
N SER A 353 -0.08 -6.14 -10.14
CA SER A 353 0.64 -7.18 -9.40
C SER A 353 0.76 -8.47 -10.21
N VAL A 354 -0.32 -8.89 -10.88
CA VAL A 354 -0.32 -10.07 -11.77
C VAL A 354 0.57 -9.83 -12.99
N LEU A 355 0.48 -8.65 -13.62
CA LEU A 355 1.30 -8.26 -14.78
C LEU A 355 2.80 -8.24 -14.42
N ALA A 356 3.18 -7.62 -13.31
CA ALA A 356 4.55 -7.62 -12.83
C ALA A 356 5.05 -9.03 -12.49
N THR A 357 4.19 -9.87 -11.88
CA THR A 357 4.52 -11.28 -11.63
C THR A 357 4.76 -12.05 -12.93
N LEU A 358 3.92 -11.85 -13.95
CA LEU A 358 4.08 -12.50 -15.25
C LEU A 358 5.41 -12.11 -15.91
N VAL A 359 5.79 -10.84 -15.85
CA VAL A 359 7.11 -10.35 -16.30
C VAL A 359 8.24 -11.01 -15.51
N VAL A 360 8.15 -11.04 -14.17
CA VAL A 360 9.16 -11.65 -13.30
C VAL A 360 9.37 -13.12 -13.62
N PHE A 361 8.31 -13.91 -13.68
CA PHE A 361 8.41 -15.34 -13.96
C PHE A 361 8.88 -15.63 -15.40
N ALA A 362 8.48 -14.83 -16.39
CA ALA A 362 9.00 -14.96 -17.76
C ALA A 362 10.52 -14.72 -17.84
N VAL A 363 11.02 -13.70 -17.12
CA VAL A 363 12.45 -13.38 -17.03
C VAL A 363 13.22 -14.44 -16.24
N LEU A 364 12.66 -14.97 -15.15
CA LEU A 364 13.24 -16.07 -14.37
C LEU A 364 13.27 -17.39 -15.15
N GLY A 365 12.25 -17.70 -15.97
CA GLY A 365 12.24 -18.87 -16.85
C GLY A 365 13.35 -18.86 -17.89
N PHE A 366 13.57 -17.69 -18.52
CA PHE A 366 14.72 -17.47 -19.40
C PHE A 366 16.06 -17.63 -18.65
N LYS A 367 16.18 -17.04 -17.45
CA LYS A 367 17.40 -17.18 -16.61
C LYS A 367 17.67 -18.65 -16.27
N ALA A 368 16.67 -19.38 -15.78
CA ALA A 368 16.79 -20.79 -15.40
C ALA A 368 17.23 -21.66 -16.58
N ASN A 369 16.68 -21.44 -17.78
CA ASN A 369 17.10 -22.13 -18.99
C ASN A 369 18.58 -21.83 -19.37
N ILE A 370 19.03 -20.58 -19.26
CA ILE A 370 20.44 -20.23 -19.50
C ILE A 370 21.37 -20.88 -18.46
N MET A 371 21.02 -20.84 -17.16
CA MET A 371 21.87 -21.40 -16.11
C MET A 371 21.91 -22.93 -16.18
N ASN A 372 20.78 -23.58 -16.50
CA ASN A 372 20.73 -25.00 -16.79
C ASN A 372 21.64 -25.36 -17.98
N ALA A 373 21.58 -24.63 -19.10
CA ALA A 373 22.46 -24.87 -20.24
C ALA A 373 23.96 -24.70 -19.90
N LYS A 374 24.33 -23.72 -19.05
CA LYS A 374 25.71 -23.57 -18.53
C LYS A 374 26.11 -24.77 -17.65
N CYS A 375 25.23 -25.20 -16.75
CA CYS A 375 25.43 -26.35 -15.87
C CYS A 375 25.67 -27.64 -16.68
N LEU A 376 24.80 -27.92 -17.66
CA LEU A 376 24.92 -29.06 -18.57
C LEU A 376 26.25 -29.03 -19.34
N ALA A 377 26.67 -27.86 -19.83
CA ALA A 377 27.96 -27.72 -20.52
C ALA A 377 29.17 -27.94 -19.59
N LEU A 378 29.10 -27.55 -18.32
CA LEU A 378 30.15 -27.80 -17.33
C LEU A 378 30.23 -29.28 -16.94
N ASN A 379 29.09 -29.91 -16.65
CA ASN A 379 29.04 -31.35 -16.35
C ASN A 379 29.47 -32.20 -17.55
N THR A 380 29.11 -31.80 -18.78
CA THR A 380 29.60 -32.45 -20.00
C THR A 380 31.14 -32.39 -20.08
N LYS A 381 31.76 -31.23 -19.77
CA LYS A 381 33.23 -31.12 -19.71
C LYS A 381 33.85 -32.03 -18.64
N LYS A 382 33.23 -32.14 -17.44
CA LYS A 382 33.65 -33.10 -16.40
C LYS A 382 33.60 -34.55 -16.93
N ILE A 383 32.49 -34.92 -17.58
CA ILE A 383 32.27 -36.26 -18.16
C ILE A 383 33.29 -36.55 -19.27
N VAL A 384 33.49 -35.65 -20.24
CA VAL A 384 34.47 -35.83 -21.33
C VAL A 384 35.90 -35.94 -20.79
N GLY A 385 36.27 -35.14 -19.78
CA GLY A 385 37.57 -35.24 -19.11
C GLY A 385 37.77 -36.54 -18.33
N PHE A 386 36.70 -37.16 -17.85
CA PHE A 386 36.73 -38.47 -17.20
C PHE A 386 36.82 -39.61 -18.22
N LEU A 387 35.97 -39.60 -19.26
CA LEU A 387 35.97 -40.57 -20.35
C LEU A 387 37.34 -40.63 -21.05
N GLY A 388 37.91 -39.46 -21.40
CA GLY A 388 39.20 -39.37 -22.09
C GLY A 388 40.41 -39.92 -21.31
N ASN A 389 40.26 -40.19 -20.01
CA ASN A 389 41.32 -40.74 -19.15
C ASN A 389 41.10 -42.21 -18.74
N GLU A 390 39.86 -42.71 -18.66
CA GLU A 390 39.56 -44.06 -18.12
C GLU A 390 38.65 -44.97 -18.97
N ILE A 391 37.91 -44.49 -19.97
CA ILE A 391 36.86 -45.29 -20.66
C ILE A 391 36.86 -45.06 -22.18
N SER A 392 36.90 -46.14 -22.96
CA SER A 392 36.78 -46.08 -24.43
C SER A 392 35.43 -45.50 -24.88
N GLY A 393 35.45 -44.64 -25.90
CA GLY A 393 34.27 -43.90 -26.38
C GLY A 393 33.12 -44.74 -26.95
N ASP A 394 33.29 -46.06 -27.09
CA ASP A 394 32.29 -47.01 -27.60
C ASP A 394 31.03 -47.12 -26.72
N LEU A 395 31.08 -46.59 -25.50
CA LEU A 395 29.98 -46.51 -24.54
C LEU A 395 29.01 -45.34 -24.77
N VAL A 396 29.32 -44.45 -25.71
CA VAL A 396 28.52 -43.26 -26.02
C VAL A 396 27.68 -43.54 -27.27
N PRO A 397 26.34 -43.40 -27.22
CA PRO A 397 25.49 -43.55 -28.39
C PRO A 397 25.93 -42.65 -29.55
N HIS A 398 26.06 -43.19 -30.77
CA HIS A 398 26.60 -42.48 -31.94
C HIS A 398 25.82 -41.22 -32.37
N HIS A 399 24.64 -40.95 -31.81
CA HIS A 399 23.90 -39.71 -32.03
C HIS A 399 24.37 -38.54 -31.13
N ILE A 400 25.14 -38.84 -30.07
CA ILE A 400 25.63 -37.85 -29.10
C ILE A 400 27.03 -37.38 -29.51
N ASN A 401 27.10 -36.22 -30.18
CA ASN A 401 28.36 -35.57 -30.56
C ASN A 401 28.78 -34.50 -29.53
N PHE A 402 29.89 -34.75 -28.82
CA PHE A 402 30.46 -33.86 -27.79
C PHE A 402 30.92 -32.48 -28.28
N THR A 403 30.97 -32.24 -29.59
CA THR A 403 31.35 -30.97 -30.22
C THR A 403 30.16 -30.02 -30.45
N THR A 404 28.93 -30.53 -30.34
CA THR A 404 27.68 -29.76 -30.47
C THR A 404 27.01 -29.56 -29.12
N THR A 405 26.14 -28.55 -29.00
CA THR A 405 25.31 -28.33 -27.81
C THR A 405 24.39 -29.52 -27.58
N LEU A 406 24.70 -30.36 -26.58
CA LEU A 406 23.82 -31.43 -26.13
C LEU A 406 22.45 -30.88 -25.71
N SER A 407 21.38 -31.60 -26.08
CA SER A 407 20.06 -31.37 -25.51
C SER A 407 20.02 -31.81 -24.04
N ALA A 408 19.08 -31.29 -23.27
CA ALA A 408 18.84 -31.74 -21.90
C ALA A 408 18.44 -33.23 -21.85
N GLU A 409 17.74 -33.70 -22.88
CA GLU A 409 17.34 -35.11 -23.05
C GLU A 409 18.54 -36.02 -23.32
N ASP A 410 19.45 -35.61 -24.22
CA ASP A 410 20.70 -36.34 -24.51
C ASP A 410 21.58 -36.46 -23.28
N TYR A 411 21.65 -35.38 -22.46
CA TYR A 411 22.39 -35.38 -21.21
C TYR A 411 21.78 -36.33 -20.17
N GLN A 412 20.45 -36.36 -20.01
CA GLN A 412 19.79 -37.30 -19.10
C GLN A 412 20.09 -38.75 -19.49
N GLN A 413 19.89 -39.10 -20.76
CA GLN A 413 20.21 -40.44 -21.28
C GLN A 413 21.68 -40.81 -21.05
N MET A 414 22.62 -39.89 -21.32
CA MET A 414 24.04 -40.09 -21.05
C MET A 414 24.31 -40.32 -19.55
N THR A 415 23.69 -39.55 -18.65
CA THR A 415 23.89 -39.74 -17.19
C THR A 415 23.29 -41.05 -16.68
N ASP A 416 22.17 -41.52 -17.23
CA ASP A 416 21.56 -42.78 -16.83
C ASP A 416 22.38 -43.99 -17.34
N ILE A 417 22.93 -43.92 -18.56
CA ILE A 417 23.90 -44.92 -19.07
C ILE A 417 25.15 -44.95 -18.18
N LEU A 418 25.73 -43.79 -17.88
CA LEU A 418 26.92 -43.70 -17.02
C LEU A 418 26.67 -44.24 -15.60
N ARG A 419 25.48 -43.99 -15.05
CA ARG A 419 25.06 -44.52 -13.73
C ARG A 419 24.90 -46.04 -13.75
N GLY A 420 24.26 -46.58 -14.80
CA GLY A 420 24.04 -48.02 -14.94
C GLY A 420 25.29 -48.84 -15.26
N VAL A 421 26.30 -48.24 -15.92
CA VAL A 421 27.55 -48.94 -16.27
C VAL A 421 28.63 -48.76 -15.21
N THR A 422 28.68 -47.62 -14.53
CA THR A 422 29.82 -47.22 -13.69
C THR A 422 29.40 -46.87 -12.27
N GLU A 423 28.51 -47.69 -11.69
CA GLU A 423 27.84 -47.48 -10.40
C GLU A 423 28.80 -47.05 -9.27
N ASP A 424 29.95 -47.73 -9.12
CA ASP A 424 30.98 -47.42 -8.11
C ASP A 424 31.76 -46.11 -8.34
N LYS A 425 31.91 -45.66 -9.60
CA LYS A 425 32.70 -44.46 -9.93
C LYS A 425 31.82 -43.23 -10.16
N TYR A 426 30.54 -43.39 -10.46
CA TYR A 426 29.61 -42.29 -10.73
C TYR A 426 29.62 -41.19 -9.65
N PRO A 427 29.66 -41.50 -8.32
CA PRO A 427 29.76 -40.47 -7.28
C PRO A 427 31.07 -39.65 -7.32
N ARG A 428 32.14 -40.19 -7.91
CA ARG A 428 33.45 -39.52 -8.00
C ARG A 428 33.50 -38.43 -9.06
N LEU A 429 32.57 -38.38 -10.02
CA LEU A 429 32.53 -37.33 -11.04
C LEU A 429 32.13 -35.95 -10.49
N GLY A 430 31.47 -35.89 -9.32
CA GLY A 430 31.05 -34.62 -8.71
C GLY A 430 30.19 -33.76 -9.64
N LEU A 431 29.20 -34.38 -10.29
CA LEU A 431 28.28 -33.70 -11.20
C LEU A 431 27.25 -32.89 -10.41
N ASP A 432 27.01 -31.66 -10.84
CA ASP A 432 26.04 -30.75 -10.21
C ASP A 432 24.60 -31.10 -10.67
N SER A 433 23.58 -30.84 -9.85
CA SER A 433 22.18 -31.09 -10.22
C SER A 433 21.64 -30.03 -11.18
N CYS A 434 21.78 -30.28 -12.49
CA CYS A 434 21.24 -29.39 -13.52
C CYS A 434 19.73 -29.65 -13.74
N SER A 435 18.87 -28.93 -13.01
CA SER A 435 17.41 -28.98 -13.17
C SER A 435 16.79 -27.59 -13.26
N ILE A 436 15.97 -27.36 -14.30
CA ILE A 436 15.24 -26.09 -14.50
C ILE A 436 14.28 -25.84 -13.33
N GLU A 437 13.61 -26.88 -12.80
CA GLU A 437 12.73 -26.72 -11.64
C GLU A 437 13.51 -26.40 -10.36
N GLU A 438 14.72 -26.91 -10.18
CA GLU A 438 15.57 -26.53 -9.04
C GLU A 438 15.99 -25.07 -9.12
N GLU A 439 16.41 -24.59 -10.30
CA GLU A 439 16.70 -23.17 -10.53
C GLU A 439 15.47 -22.26 -10.36
N LEU A 440 14.28 -22.71 -10.77
CA LEU A 440 13.02 -21.97 -10.58
C LEU A 440 12.52 -21.99 -9.13
N ASN A 441 12.85 -23.01 -8.33
CA ASN A 441 12.53 -23.06 -6.91
C ASN A 441 13.51 -22.22 -6.04
N LYS A 442 14.63 -21.73 -6.59
CA LYS A 442 15.54 -20.77 -5.90
C LYS A 442 14.91 -19.38 -5.83
N ALA A 443 13.95 -19.22 -4.93
CA ALA A 443 13.32 -17.94 -4.64
C ALA A 443 14.33 -16.97 -4.00
N VAL A 444 14.51 -15.79 -4.63
CA VAL A 444 15.38 -14.73 -4.09
C VAL A 444 14.52 -13.75 -3.31
N GLN A 445 14.84 -13.56 -2.03
CA GLN A 445 14.00 -12.78 -1.11
C GLN A 445 14.15 -11.26 -1.33
N GLY A 446 13.02 -10.55 -1.31
CA GLY A 446 12.95 -9.10 -1.20
C GLY A 446 13.74 -8.37 -2.30
N THR A 447 14.69 -7.54 -1.88
CA THR A 447 15.46 -6.66 -2.77
C THR A 447 16.42 -7.42 -3.69
N GLY A 448 16.86 -8.63 -3.30
CA GLY A 448 17.72 -9.47 -4.14
C GLY A 448 17.05 -9.88 -5.46
N LEU A 449 15.71 -9.99 -5.51
CA LEU A 449 14.99 -10.30 -6.74
C LEU A 449 15.21 -9.24 -7.83
N ALA A 450 15.22 -7.96 -7.45
CA ALA A 450 15.45 -6.85 -8.36
C ALA A 450 16.94 -6.58 -8.62
N PHE A 451 17.76 -6.51 -7.56
CA PHE A 451 19.16 -6.08 -7.68
C PHE A 451 20.15 -7.22 -8.02
N ILE A 452 19.77 -8.49 -7.87
CA ILE A 452 20.61 -9.66 -8.20
C ILE A 452 19.99 -10.48 -9.33
N ALA A 453 18.76 -10.98 -9.18
CA ALA A 453 18.20 -11.92 -10.14
C ALA A 453 17.77 -11.25 -11.46
N PHE A 454 17.14 -10.08 -11.40
CA PHE A 454 16.77 -9.30 -12.58
C PHE A 454 17.97 -8.70 -13.30
N THR A 455 18.94 -8.13 -12.57
CA THR A 455 20.18 -7.61 -13.15
C THR A 455 20.95 -8.69 -13.91
N GLU A 456 21.01 -9.91 -13.37
CA GLU A 456 21.66 -11.06 -13.99
C GLU A 456 20.93 -11.57 -15.23
N ALA A 457 19.60 -11.50 -15.27
CA ALA A 457 18.86 -11.80 -16.50
C ALA A 457 19.06 -10.71 -17.57
N MET A 458 19.13 -9.44 -17.17
CA MET A 458 19.33 -8.31 -18.09
C MET A 458 20.72 -8.29 -18.74
N THR A 459 21.79 -8.79 -18.11
CA THR A 459 23.12 -8.89 -18.77
C THR A 459 23.08 -9.81 -19.99
N HIS A 460 22.16 -10.78 -20.00
CA HIS A 460 21.94 -11.70 -21.12
C HIS A 460 20.98 -11.17 -22.19
N PHE A 461 20.46 -9.93 -22.06
CA PHE A 461 19.65 -9.29 -23.10
C PHE A 461 20.54 -8.56 -24.12
N PRO A 462 20.21 -8.58 -25.43
CA PRO A 462 20.83 -7.67 -26.40
C PRO A 462 20.48 -6.22 -26.03
N ALA A 463 21.47 -5.33 -26.17
CA ALA A 463 21.40 -3.96 -25.66
C ALA A 463 21.09 -3.88 -24.15
N SER A 464 21.76 -4.71 -23.33
CA SER A 464 21.57 -4.77 -21.87
C SER A 464 21.60 -3.41 -21.14
N PRO A 465 22.39 -2.38 -21.53
CA PRO A 465 22.31 -1.06 -20.89
C PRO A 465 20.94 -0.38 -21.05
N PHE A 466 20.29 -0.51 -22.21
CA PHE A 466 18.97 0.08 -22.46
C PHE A 466 17.90 -0.49 -21.52
N TRP A 467 17.85 -1.82 -21.41
CA TRP A 467 16.92 -2.52 -20.51
C TRP A 467 17.19 -2.16 -19.04
N SER A 468 18.47 -2.05 -18.65
CA SER A 468 18.85 -1.64 -17.30
C SER A 468 18.39 -0.21 -16.97
N VAL A 469 18.61 0.75 -17.88
CA VAL A 469 18.15 2.14 -17.71
C VAL A 469 16.63 2.20 -17.56
N MET A 470 15.88 1.49 -18.41
CA MET A 470 14.41 1.43 -18.33
C MET A 470 13.92 0.80 -17.01
N PHE A 471 14.53 -0.31 -16.59
CA PHE A 471 14.16 -1.02 -15.36
C PHE A 471 14.40 -0.17 -14.11
N PHE A 472 15.60 0.39 -13.94
CA PHE A 472 15.89 1.20 -12.75
C PHE A 472 15.15 2.54 -12.74
N LEU A 473 14.88 3.14 -13.91
CA LEU A 473 14.01 4.30 -13.99
C LEU A 473 12.56 3.96 -13.62
N MET A 474 12.05 2.79 -14.01
CA MET A 474 10.75 2.30 -13.55
C MET A 474 10.71 2.14 -12.02
N LEU A 475 11.72 1.52 -11.42
CA LEU A 475 11.79 1.35 -9.96
C LEU A 475 11.81 2.71 -9.23
N VAL A 476 12.58 3.69 -9.72
CA VAL A 476 12.58 5.04 -9.15
C VAL A 476 11.18 5.68 -9.22
N ASN A 477 10.48 5.60 -10.36
CA ASN A 477 9.14 6.18 -10.51
C ASN A 477 8.06 5.47 -9.67
N LEU A 478 8.10 4.15 -9.56
CA LEU A 478 7.24 3.38 -8.63
C LEU A 478 7.52 3.76 -7.17
N GLY A 479 8.80 3.92 -6.82
CA GLY A 479 9.19 4.35 -5.49
C GLY A 479 8.68 5.75 -5.13
N LEU A 480 8.83 6.71 -6.04
CA LEU A 480 8.33 8.08 -5.87
C LEU A 480 6.81 8.13 -5.68
N GLY A 481 6.05 7.36 -6.47
CA GLY A 481 4.59 7.29 -6.36
C GLY A 481 4.13 6.92 -4.94
N SER A 482 4.65 5.83 -4.38
CA SER A 482 4.36 5.43 -3.01
C SER A 482 4.83 6.47 -1.99
N MET A 483 6.05 7.01 -2.14
CA MET A 483 6.58 8.04 -1.23
C MET A 483 5.74 9.31 -1.18
N PHE A 484 5.10 9.74 -2.27
CA PHE A 484 4.22 10.91 -2.26
C PHE A 484 3.00 10.70 -1.35
N GLY A 485 2.36 9.53 -1.40
CA GLY A 485 1.24 9.22 -0.51
C GLY A 485 1.67 9.01 0.95
N THR A 486 2.83 8.38 1.19
CA THR A 486 3.38 8.22 2.56
C THR A 486 3.72 9.57 3.19
N ILE A 487 4.35 10.49 2.44
CA ILE A 487 4.66 11.85 2.93
C ILE A 487 3.38 12.67 3.10
N GLU A 488 2.41 12.61 2.19
CA GLU A 488 1.15 13.35 2.35
C GLU A 488 0.33 12.84 3.54
N GLY A 489 0.45 11.56 3.90
CA GLY A 489 -0.07 10.94 5.12
C GLY A 489 0.57 11.46 6.43
N ILE A 490 1.78 12.02 6.37
CA ILE A 490 2.45 12.69 7.51
C ILE A 490 2.14 14.19 7.51
N ILE A 491 2.29 14.84 6.35
CA ILE A 491 2.19 16.30 6.23
C ILE A 491 0.75 16.78 6.42
N THR A 492 -0.24 16.11 5.84
CA THR A 492 -1.65 16.57 5.90
C THR A 492 -2.20 16.58 7.32
N PRO A 493 -2.08 15.50 8.13
CA PRO A 493 -2.58 15.52 9.50
C PRO A 493 -1.85 16.53 10.41
N LEU A 494 -0.55 16.73 10.20
CA LEU A 494 0.24 17.70 10.97
C LEU A 494 -0.10 19.16 10.61
N VAL A 495 -0.27 19.48 9.32
CA VAL A 495 -0.73 20.82 8.88
C VAL A 495 -2.14 21.09 9.40
N ASP A 496 -3.07 20.14 9.25
CA ASP A 496 -4.47 20.30 9.71
C ASP A 496 -4.58 20.43 11.24
N THR A 497 -3.62 19.90 12.01
CA THR A 497 -3.62 19.93 13.50
C THR A 497 -2.87 21.14 14.06
N PHE A 498 -1.67 21.44 13.55
CA PHE A 498 -0.78 22.46 14.10
C PHE A 498 -0.77 23.78 13.30
N LYS A 499 -1.52 23.87 12.19
CA LYS A 499 -1.60 25.07 11.30
C LYS A 499 -0.23 25.62 10.86
N VAL A 500 0.76 24.75 10.68
CA VAL A 500 2.11 25.11 10.22
C VAL A 500 2.18 25.28 8.70
N ARG A 501 3.07 26.15 8.21
CA ARG A 501 3.33 26.34 6.78
C ARG A 501 3.81 25.04 6.13
N LYS A 502 3.10 24.57 5.10
CA LYS A 502 3.29 23.24 4.50
C LYS A 502 4.69 23.05 3.94
N GLU A 503 5.23 24.06 3.27
CA GLU A 503 6.56 24.07 2.65
C GLU A 503 7.66 23.81 3.69
N ILE A 504 7.59 24.52 4.82
CA ILE A 504 8.58 24.43 5.91
C ILE A 504 8.48 23.07 6.59
N LEU A 505 7.26 22.57 6.84
CA LEU A 505 7.07 21.25 7.42
C LEU A 505 7.60 20.15 6.48
N THR A 506 7.31 20.22 5.18
CA THR A 506 7.79 19.23 4.19
C THR A 506 9.31 19.19 4.15
N VAL A 507 9.99 20.33 4.09
CA VAL A 507 11.45 20.39 4.12
C VAL A 507 12.00 19.87 5.46
N GLY A 508 11.39 20.25 6.59
CA GLY A 508 11.80 19.79 7.92
C GLY A 508 11.69 18.27 8.09
N VAL A 509 10.58 17.67 7.65
CA VAL A 509 10.36 16.21 7.69
C VAL A 509 11.37 15.49 6.79
N CYS A 510 11.62 15.98 5.56
CA CYS A 510 12.58 15.37 4.65
C CYS A 510 14.02 15.45 5.18
N LEU A 511 14.42 16.57 5.79
CA LEU A 511 15.74 16.72 6.40
C LEU A 511 15.92 15.80 7.62
N LEU A 512 14.93 15.75 8.51
CA LEU A 512 14.93 14.84 9.66
C LEU A 512 15.04 13.38 9.20
N ALA A 513 14.25 12.99 8.19
CA ALA A 513 14.26 11.64 7.65
C ALA A 513 15.56 11.30 6.89
N PHE A 514 16.22 12.28 6.26
CA PHE A 514 17.57 12.10 5.70
C PHE A 514 18.61 11.80 6.79
N PHE A 515 18.63 12.59 7.89
CA PHE A 515 19.61 12.38 8.96
C PHE A 515 19.42 11.05 9.70
N ILE A 516 18.19 10.64 10.00
CA ILE A 516 17.90 9.31 10.55
C ILE A 516 18.21 8.22 9.50
N GLY A 517 17.95 8.51 8.22
CA GLY A 517 18.24 7.64 7.09
C GLY A 517 19.72 7.28 6.92
N LEU A 518 20.65 8.06 7.50
CA LEU A 518 22.09 7.75 7.50
C LEU A 518 22.42 6.40 8.18
N LEU A 519 21.53 5.89 9.03
CA LEU A 519 21.62 4.54 9.61
C LEU A 519 21.66 3.44 8.55
N PHE A 520 20.88 3.58 7.48
CA PHE A 520 20.68 2.53 6.46
C PHE A 520 21.75 2.53 5.34
N VAL A 521 22.61 3.55 5.29
CA VAL A 521 23.74 3.64 4.34
C VAL A 521 25.09 3.28 4.99
N GLN A 522 25.05 2.73 6.20
CA GLN A 522 26.19 2.04 6.81
C GLN A 522 26.44 0.69 6.12
N ARG A 523 27.62 0.09 6.33
CA ARG A 523 27.92 -1.27 5.84
C ARG A 523 26.94 -2.34 6.35
N SER A 524 26.46 -2.23 7.58
CA SER A 524 25.39 -3.09 8.12
C SER A 524 23.97 -2.63 7.75
N GLY A 525 23.84 -1.56 6.95
CA GLY A 525 22.60 -0.84 6.68
C GLY A 525 21.49 -1.67 6.01
N ASN A 526 21.85 -2.65 5.17
CA ASN A 526 20.87 -3.57 4.58
C ASN A 526 20.13 -4.41 5.65
N TYR A 527 20.81 -4.77 6.75
CA TYR A 527 20.20 -5.48 7.88
C TYR A 527 19.26 -4.57 8.68
N TRP A 528 19.58 -3.28 8.80
CA TRP A 528 18.69 -2.27 9.37
C TRP A 528 17.43 -2.05 8.51
N VAL A 529 17.56 -2.03 7.17
CA VAL A 529 16.41 -1.93 6.25
C VAL A 529 15.48 -3.13 6.42
N ALA A 530 16.01 -4.35 6.46
CA ALA A 530 15.22 -5.57 6.68
C ALA A 530 14.49 -5.53 8.04
N MET A 531 15.18 -5.14 9.11
CA MET A 531 14.59 -5.02 10.45
C MET A 531 13.44 -4.00 10.50
N PHE A 532 13.55 -2.88 9.78
CA PHE A 532 12.46 -1.90 9.69
C PHE A 532 11.28 -2.44 8.85
N ASP A 533 11.51 -3.00 7.66
CA ASP A 533 10.43 -3.53 6.80
C ASP A 533 9.62 -4.65 7.49
N ASP A 534 10.29 -5.57 8.19
CA ASP A 534 9.63 -6.67 8.89
C ASP A 534 8.85 -6.19 10.12
N TYR A 535 9.45 -5.37 10.99
CA TYR A 535 8.91 -5.08 12.34
C TYR A 535 8.27 -3.70 12.52
N SER A 536 8.69 -2.64 11.80
CA SER A 536 8.23 -1.27 12.12
C SER A 536 6.81 -0.96 11.63
N ALA A 537 6.31 -1.70 10.63
CA ALA A 537 5.04 -1.42 9.98
C ALA A 537 4.04 -2.58 10.06
N THR A 538 4.45 -3.83 9.82
CA THR A 538 3.54 -4.99 9.68
C THR A 538 2.56 -5.15 10.85
N LEU A 539 3.06 -5.15 12.09
CA LEU A 539 2.26 -5.34 13.30
C LEU A 539 1.52 -4.05 13.71
N PRO A 540 2.17 -2.86 13.76
CA PRO A 540 1.46 -1.60 14.04
C PRO A 540 0.32 -1.27 13.08
N LEU A 541 0.49 -1.44 11.75
CA LEU A 541 -0.57 -1.22 10.76
C LEU A 541 -1.79 -2.10 11.03
N LEU A 542 -1.56 -3.38 11.33
CA LEU A 542 -2.65 -4.31 11.58
C LEU A 542 -3.47 -3.91 12.82
N ILE A 543 -2.82 -3.38 13.85
CA ILE A 543 -3.51 -2.81 15.03
C ILE A 543 -4.23 -1.50 14.70
N VAL A 544 -3.60 -0.58 13.95
CA VAL A 544 -4.21 0.67 13.51
C VAL A 544 -5.49 0.39 12.70
N VAL A 545 -5.42 -0.46 11.68
CA VAL A 545 -6.56 -0.82 10.83
C VAL A 545 -7.71 -1.48 11.60
N ILE A 546 -7.42 -2.31 12.62
CA ILE A 546 -8.44 -2.83 13.54
C ILE A 546 -9.16 -1.68 14.26
N LEU A 547 -8.39 -0.74 14.82
CA LEU A 547 -8.94 0.38 15.57
C LEU A 547 -9.72 1.35 14.69
N GLU A 548 -9.27 1.61 13.45
CA GLU A 548 -9.97 2.43 12.46
C GLU A 548 -11.33 1.82 12.08
N ASN A 549 -11.36 0.52 11.76
CA ASN A 549 -12.60 -0.17 11.41
C ASN A 549 -13.58 -0.24 12.61
N VAL A 550 -13.09 -0.49 13.82
CA VAL A 550 -13.92 -0.44 15.05
C VAL A 550 -14.43 0.98 15.34
N ALA A 551 -13.59 2.00 15.13
CA ALA A 551 -13.96 3.40 15.32
C ALA A 551 -15.13 3.83 14.41
N VAL A 552 -15.12 3.42 13.14
CA VAL A 552 -16.24 3.72 12.22
C VAL A 552 -17.43 2.80 12.48
N ALA A 553 -17.24 1.48 12.46
CA ALA A 553 -18.37 0.55 12.45
C ALA A 553 -19.13 0.49 13.80
N TRP A 554 -18.42 0.64 14.93
CA TRP A 554 -18.98 0.49 16.28
C TRP A 554 -19.07 1.80 17.07
N VAL A 555 -18.09 2.70 16.98
CA VAL A 555 -18.09 3.95 17.77
C VAL A 555 -18.85 5.09 17.07
N TYR A 556 -18.63 5.29 15.76
CA TYR A 556 -19.44 6.22 14.96
C TYR A 556 -20.83 5.66 14.63
N GLY A 557 -20.90 4.34 14.45
CA GLY A 557 -22.11 3.59 14.14
C GLY A 557 -22.25 3.34 12.63
N THR A 558 -22.27 2.06 12.25
CA THR A 558 -22.38 1.65 10.83
C THR A 558 -23.63 2.21 10.16
N ASP A 559 -24.77 2.24 10.86
CA ASP A 559 -26.06 2.68 10.32
C ASP A 559 -26.03 4.17 9.92
N LYS A 560 -25.49 5.03 10.80
CA LYS A 560 -25.25 6.45 10.54
C LYS A 560 -24.23 6.68 9.42
N PHE A 561 -23.17 5.86 9.37
CA PHE A 561 -22.18 5.95 8.29
C PHE A 561 -22.80 5.59 6.92
N PHE A 562 -23.76 4.67 6.88
CA PHE A 562 -24.53 4.36 5.67
C PHE A 562 -25.47 5.50 5.24
N GLU A 563 -26.03 6.26 6.18
CA GLU A 563 -26.78 7.50 5.88
C GLU A 563 -25.84 8.56 5.29
N ASP A 564 -24.69 8.83 5.94
CA ASP A 564 -23.66 9.76 5.42
C ASP A 564 -23.16 9.38 4.01
N LEU A 565 -23.00 8.07 3.73
CA LEU A 565 -22.63 7.57 2.41
C LEU A 565 -23.72 7.78 1.37
N LYS A 566 -25.00 7.57 1.74
CA LYS A 566 -26.14 7.83 0.85
C LYS A 566 -26.24 9.31 0.49
N ASP A 567 -26.03 10.19 1.47
CA ASP A 567 -26.05 11.64 1.27
C ASP A 567 -24.87 12.14 0.41
N MET A 568 -23.72 11.47 0.46
CA MET A 568 -22.56 11.79 -0.39
C MET A 568 -22.66 11.25 -1.81
N LEU A 569 -23.11 10.01 -1.98
CA LEU A 569 -23.07 9.30 -3.26
C LEU A 569 -24.37 9.44 -4.06
N GLY A 570 -25.46 9.90 -3.45
CA GLY A 570 -26.80 9.93 -4.05
C GLY A 570 -27.48 8.55 -4.13
N PHE A 571 -26.72 7.46 -4.08
CA PHE A 571 -27.20 6.08 -4.02
C PHE A 571 -26.80 5.39 -2.72
N THR A 572 -27.58 4.38 -2.29
CA THR A 572 -27.23 3.54 -1.13
C THR A 572 -26.21 2.47 -1.55
N PRO A 573 -25.04 2.37 -0.91
CA PRO A 573 -24.09 1.29 -1.15
C PRO A 573 -24.70 -0.10 -0.85
N PHE A 574 -24.14 -1.14 -1.46
CA PHE A 574 -24.59 -2.52 -1.23
C PHE A 574 -24.48 -2.92 0.25
N ARG A 575 -25.50 -3.63 0.76
CA ARG A 575 -25.52 -4.20 2.13
C ARG A 575 -24.34 -5.14 2.43
N PHE A 576 -23.62 -5.60 1.41
CA PHE A 576 -22.34 -6.31 1.56
C PHE A 576 -21.38 -5.56 2.49
N TYR A 577 -21.14 -4.26 2.25
CA TYR A 577 -20.20 -3.46 3.05
C TYR A 577 -20.62 -3.36 4.52
N TYR A 578 -21.92 -3.34 4.81
CA TYR A 578 -22.46 -3.32 6.18
C TYR A 578 -22.00 -4.53 6.98
N TYR A 579 -22.17 -5.74 6.41
CA TYR A 579 -21.77 -6.98 7.08
C TYR A 579 -20.25 -7.16 7.12
N MET A 580 -19.51 -6.68 6.10
CA MET A 580 -18.06 -6.69 6.11
C MET A 580 -17.50 -5.85 7.26
N TRP A 581 -17.79 -4.54 7.29
CA TRP A 581 -17.25 -3.62 8.30
C TRP A 581 -17.65 -3.99 9.73
N LYS A 582 -18.91 -4.39 9.94
CA LYS A 582 -19.47 -4.63 11.29
C LYS A 582 -19.06 -5.98 11.89
N TYR A 583 -18.89 -7.03 11.08
CA TYR A 583 -18.69 -8.41 11.55
C TYR A 583 -17.49 -9.13 10.93
N VAL A 584 -17.42 -9.25 9.60
CA VAL A 584 -16.45 -10.14 8.94
C VAL A 584 -15.03 -9.57 9.00
N THR A 585 -14.85 -8.31 8.63
CA THR A 585 -13.54 -7.65 8.63
C THR A 585 -12.93 -7.56 10.05
N PRO A 586 -13.63 -7.13 11.11
CA PRO A 586 -13.10 -7.17 12.48
C PRO A 586 -12.65 -8.56 12.90
N LEU A 587 -13.47 -9.58 12.65
CA LEU A 587 -13.15 -10.97 13.03
C LEU A 587 -11.89 -11.48 12.31
N MET A 588 -11.81 -11.28 11.00
CA MET A 588 -10.64 -11.70 10.21
C MET A 588 -9.37 -10.96 10.62
N LEU A 589 -9.44 -9.67 10.89
CA LEU A 589 -8.29 -8.89 11.38
C LEU A 589 -7.82 -9.37 12.77
N LEU A 590 -8.73 -9.71 13.68
CA LEU A 590 -8.39 -10.28 14.99
C LEU A 590 -7.74 -11.67 14.88
N LEU A 591 -8.21 -12.52 13.95
CA LEU A 591 -7.58 -13.82 13.66
C LEU A 591 -6.16 -13.64 13.09
N LEU A 592 -5.97 -12.67 12.20
CA LEU A 592 -4.65 -12.33 11.64
C LEU A 592 -3.71 -11.76 12.72
N LEU A 593 -4.20 -10.92 13.64
CA LEU A 593 -3.44 -10.44 14.79
C LEU A 593 -2.99 -11.61 15.67
N GLY A 594 -3.92 -12.50 16.05
CA GLY A 594 -3.63 -13.69 16.84
C GLY A 594 -2.59 -14.60 16.19
N SER A 595 -2.74 -14.89 14.89
CA SER A 595 -1.76 -15.65 14.11
C SER A 595 -0.36 -14.99 14.12
N SER A 596 -0.31 -13.66 14.02
CA SER A 596 0.95 -12.90 14.03
C SER A 596 1.61 -12.91 15.41
N MET A 597 0.84 -12.78 16.50
CA MET A 597 1.36 -12.91 17.87
C MET A 597 1.91 -14.30 18.15
N ILE A 598 1.19 -15.36 17.72
CA ILE A 598 1.62 -16.75 17.89
C ILE A 598 2.93 -16.99 17.13
N GLN A 599 3.05 -16.53 15.87
CA GLN A 599 4.31 -16.65 15.13
C GLN A 599 5.47 -15.93 15.85
N LEU A 600 5.25 -14.69 16.29
CA LEU A 600 6.29 -13.90 16.97
C LEU A 600 6.76 -14.55 18.28
N GLY A 601 5.89 -15.31 18.97
CA GLY A 601 6.25 -16.11 20.14
C GLY A 601 6.92 -17.45 19.82
N MET A 602 6.61 -18.08 18.68
CA MET A 602 7.12 -19.41 18.30
C MET A 602 8.45 -19.38 17.53
N THR A 603 8.67 -18.39 16.67
CA THR A 603 9.89 -18.28 15.85
C THR A 603 10.73 -17.08 16.30
N PRO A 604 11.97 -17.27 16.79
CA PRO A 604 12.81 -16.16 17.23
C PRO A 604 13.17 -15.25 16.04
N PRO A 605 13.17 -13.91 16.23
CA PRO A 605 13.62 -12.97 15.22
C PRO A 605 15.01 -13.29 14.65
N SER A 606 15.09 -13.37 13.33
CA SER A 606 16.32 -13.66 12.57
C SER A 606 16.37 -12.85 11.27
N TYR A 607 17.56 -12.72 10.68
CA TYR A 607 17.84 -11.98 9.45
C TYR A 607 18.84 -12.73 8.56
N SER A 608 18.74 -12.55 7.24
CA SER A 608 19.75 -13.07 6.31
C SER A 608 21.00 -12.19 6.31
N ALA A 609 22.13 -12.76 6.72
CA ALA A 609 23.45 -12.14 6.66
C ALA A 609 24.25 -12.70 5.49
N TRP A 610 25.01 -11.85 4.77
CA TRP A 610 25.96 -12.30 3.76
C TRP A 610 27.30 -12.61 4.42
N ILE A 611 27.81 -13.84 4.29
CA ILE A 611 29.09 -14.24 4.88
C ILE A 611 30.15 -14.33 3.79
N GLN A 612 31.21 -13.52 3.92
CA GLN A 612 32.28 -13.41 2.91
C GLN A 612 32.92 -14.76 2.53
N ASP A 613 33.35 -15.55 3.52
CA ASP A 613 34.11 -16.78 3.29
C ASP A 613 33.32 -17.86 2.54
N LEU A 614 32.01 -17.90 2.81
CA LEU A 614 31.07 -18.86 2.23
C LEU A 614 30.47 -18.39 0.91
N ALA A 615 30.54 -17.08 0.62
CA ALA A 615 29.88 -16.43 -0.52
C ALA A 615 28.40 -16.82 -0.64
N LYS A 616 27.69 -16.85 0.50
CA LYS A 616 26.30 -17.29 0.60
C LYS A 616 25.59 -16.58 1.76
N GLU A 617 24.29 -16.32 1.58
CA GLU A 617 23.40 -15.89 2.67
C GLU A 617 23.23 -16.97 3.74
N LYS A 618 23.25 -16.57 5.01
CA LYS A 618 22.96 -17.41 6.17
C LYS A 618 22.02 -16.68 7.12
N SER A 619 20.97 -17.35 7.58
CA SER A 619 20.10 -16.80 8.62
C SER A 619 20.84 -16.75 9.96
N LEU A 620 20.91 -15.56 10.57
CA LEU A 620 21.46 -15.30 11.89
C LEU A 620 20.36 -14.73 12.81
N SER A 621 20.42 -15.06 14.09
CA SER A 621 19.54 -14.46 15.10
C SER A 621 19.96 -13.02 15.41
N TYR A 622 19.00 -12.14 15.70
CA TYR A 622 19.33 -10.79 16.18
C TYR A 622 20.04 -10.83 17.54
N PRO A 623 21.05 -9.97 17.78
CA PRO A 623 21.66 -9.81 19.10
C PRO A 623 20.64 -9.22 20.10
N PRO A 624 20.86 -9.36 21.43
CA PRO A 624 19.89 -8.90 22.43
C PRO A 624 19.52 -7.42 22.33
N TRP A 625 20.47 -6.56 21.95
CA TRP A 625 20.21 -5.14 21.71
C TRP A 625 19.34 -4.92 20.46
N GLY A 626 19.51 -5.74 19.41
CA GLY A 626 18.72 -5.68 18.18
C GLY A 626 17.27 -6.12 18.41
N LEU A 627 17.08 -7.14 19.24
CA LEU A 627 15.74 -7.55 19.71
C LEU A 627 15.05 -6.42 20.50
N ALA A 628 15.78 -5.69 21.36
CA ALA A 628 15.25 -4.53 22.05
C ALA A 628 14.83 -3.40 21.09
N VAL A 629 15.55 -3.21 19.98
CA VAL A 629 15.14 -2.26 18.91
C VAL A 629 13.90 -2.76 18.16
N CYS A 630 13.80 -4.06 17.82
CA CYS A 630 12.61 -4.62 17.18
C CYS A 630 11.35 -4.37 18.03
N ILE A 631 11.44 -4.58 19.34
CA ILE A 631 10.35 -4.32 20.29
C ILE A 631 10.07 -2.82 20.41
N SER A 632 11.10 -1.97 20.49
CA SER A 632 10.89 -0.52 20.63
C SER A 632 10.25 0.12 19.40
N LEU A 633 10.58 -0.32 18.18
CA LEU A 633 9.91 0.13 16.95
C LEU A 633 8.40 -0.11 17.00
N VAL A 634 7.98 -1.33 17.36
CA VAL A 634 6.56 -1.69 17.51
C VAL A 634 5.89 -0.85 18.60
N VAL A 635 6.52 -0.73 19.77
CA VAL A 635 5.97 0.04 20.89
C VAL A 635 5.83 1.53 20.54
N ILE A 636 6.85 2.15 19.95
CA ILE A 636 6.83 3.58 19.57
C ILE A 636 5.75 3.87 18.53
N ALA A 637 5.54 2.97 17.56
CA ALA A 637 4.50 3.13 16.55
C ALA A 637 3.08 3.09 17.16
N ILE A 638 2.84 2.25 18.16
CA ILE A 638 1.50 2.05 18.75
C ILE A 638 1.24 3.01 19.92
N MET A 639 2.29 3.45 20.64
CA MET A 639 2.23 4.31 21.84
C MET A 639 1.28 5.52 21.73
N PRO A 640 1.14 6.23 20.59
CA PRO A 640 0.22 7.37 20.51
C PRO A 640 -1.25 7.01 20.80
N VAL A 641 -1.68 5.78 20.54
CA VAL A 641 -3.06 5.32 20.82
C VAL A 641 -3.36 5.36 22.33
N PRO A 642 -2.69 4.58 23.20
CA PRO A 642 -2.96 4.61 24.65
C PRO A 642 -2.59 5.95 25.27
N VAL A 643 -1.54 6.65 24.81
CA VAL A 643 -1.16 7.94 25.39
C VAL A 643 -2.24 8.99 25.18
N VAL A 644 -2.75 9.18 23.95
CA VAL A 644 -3.83 10.14 23.69
C VAL A 644 -5.12 9.72 24.40
N PHE A 645 -5.42 8.42 24.46
CA PHE A 645 -6.58 7.92 25.21
C PHE A 645 -6.49 8.27 26.70
N LEU A 646 -5.35 8.00 27.36
CA LEU A 646 -5.17 8.26 28.79
C LEU A 646 -5.15 9.76 29.10
N LEU A 647 -4.45 10.59 28.30
CA LEU A 647 -4.42 12.04 28.48
C LEU A 647 -5.83 12.67 28.43
N ARG A 648 -6.71 12.17 27.56
CA ARG A 648 -8.10 12.62 27.44
C ARG A 648 -9.06 11.90 28.38
N TYR A 649 -8.72 10.72 28.90
CA TYR A 649 -9.51 10.05 29.93
C TYR A 649 -9.35 10.72 31.30
N PHE A 650 -8.14 11.20 31.60
CA PHE A 650 -7.85 11.93 32.84
C PHE A 650 -8.05 13.46 32.72
N ASN A 651 -8.61 13.96 31.62
CA ASN A 651 -8.81 15.39 31.34
C ASN A 651 -7.54 16.25 31.54
N ILE A 652 -6.34 15.70 31.30
CA ILE A 652 -5.06 16.43 31.42
C ILE A 652 -4.90 17.43 30.27
N VAL A 653 -5.61 17.21 29.16
CA VAL A 653 -5.80 18.17 28.08
C VAL A 653 -7.26 18.60 28.11
N ASP A 654 -7.51 19.86 28.48
CA ASP A 654 -8.86 20.44 28.50
C ASP A 654 -9.52 20.37 27.11
N GLU A 655 -10.79 19.94 27.07
CA GLU A 655 -11.64 20.07 25.86
C GLU A 655 -11.80 21.54 25.43
N ASN A 656 -11.55 22.48 26.34
CA ASN A 656 -11.65 23.94 26.15
C ASN A 656 -10.30 24.65 25.92
N ALA A 657 -9.20 23.94 25.61
CA ALA A 657 -7.95 24.54 25.16
C ALA A 657 -8.07 25.08 23.70
N GLY A 658 -8.93 26.10 23.54
CA GLY A 658 -9.42 26.62 22.27
C GLY A 658 -8.39 27.42 21.46
N VAL A 659 -7.51 26.70 20.76
CA VAL A 659 -6.98 27.13 19.45
C VAL A 659 -7.09 26.00 18.42
N VAL A 660 -7.13 24.73 18.88
CA VAL A 660 -7.29 23.56 18.02
C VAL A 660 -8.76 23.10 18.02
N SER A 661 -9.43 23.31 16.89
CA SER A 661 -10.69 22.64 16.46
C SER A 661 -12.06 23.09 16.98
N THR A 662 -12.40 24.38 16.83
CA THR A 662 -13.82 24.86 16.89
C THR A 662 -14.30 25.64 15.66
N ILE A 663 -14.00 25.16 14.44
CA ILE A 663 -14.89 25.46 13.30
C ILE A 663 -16.07 24.48 13.36
N SER A 664 -17.09 24.89 14.12
CA SER A 664 -18.39 24.23 14.13
C SER A 664 -19.15 24.63 12.86
N TYR A 665 -19.06 23.81 11.82
CA TYR A 665 -20.00 23.91 10.70
C TYR A 665 -21.41 23.71 11.26
N LYS A 666 -22.26 24.74 11.15
CA LYS A 666 -23.67 24.72 11.58
C LYS A 666 -24.31 23.40 11.15
N LYS A 667 -24.69 22.58 12.15
CA LYS A 667 -25.60 21.46 12.01
C LYS A 667 -26.76 21.91 11.12
N GLY A 668 -26.98 21.21 10.00
CA GLY A 668 -27.88 21.67 8.96
C GLY A 668 -29.23 22.09 9.53
N ARG A 669 -29.69 23.29 9.16
CA ARG A 669 -31.10 23.64 9.33
C ARG A 669 -31.89 22.69 8.43
N ILE A 670 -32.42 21.62 9.02
CA ILE A 670 -33.66 21.04 8.53
C ILE A 670 -34.65 22.20 8.49
N ILE A 671 -35.12 22.53 7.30
CA ILE A 671 -36.15 23.54 7.09
C ILE A 671 -37.38 23.01 7.82
N LYS A 672 -37.66 23.56 9.01
CA LYS A 672 -38.94 23.36 9.65
C LYS A 672 -39.93 24.15 8.80
N GLU A 673 -40.72 23.41 8.03
CA GLU A 673 -41.73 23.91 7.11
C GLU A 673 -42.65 24.87 7.86
N SER A 674 -42.47 26.17 7.61
CA SER A 674 -43.36 27.20 8.13
C SER A 674 -44.57 27.27 7.21
N THR A 675 -45.72 26.86 7.75
CA THR A 675 -47.05 27.09 7.19
C THR A 675 -47.15 28.45 6.50
N ARG A 676 -47.43 28.45 5.19
CA ARG A 676 -48.08 29.60 4.54
C ARG A 676 -49.38 29.88 5.28
N PRO A 677 -49.73 31.16 5.48
CA PRO A 677 -50.77 31.69 4.59
C PRO A 677 -50.57 33.18 4.25
N GLU A 678 -50.56 33.50 2.97
CA GLU A 678 -51.17 34.73 2.44
C GLU A 678 -51.81 34.36 1.10
N ASP A 679 -53.14 34.46 1.05
CA ASP A 679 -53.93 35.03 -0.05
C ASP A 679 -55.38 35.22 0.47
N ASP A 680 -55.89 36.44 0.23
CA ASP A 680 -57.26 36.95 0.32
C ASP A 680 -58.05 37.11 1.66
N ASP A 681 -58.72 38.26 1.67
CA ASP A 681 -59.95 38.71 2.36
C ASP A 681 -59.98 39.15 3.85
N ASP A 682 -60.07 40.49 3.96
CA ASP A 682 -61.01 41.31 4.75
C ASP A 682 -60.79 41.67 6.26
N ALA A 683 -60.70 43.00 6.43
CA ALA A 683 -61.37 43.85 7.41
C ALA A 683 -60.87 44.03 8.87
N SER A 684 -60.76 45.32 9.22
CA SER A 684 -60.85 45.94 10.57
C SER A 684 -59.65 45.78 11.53
N LEU A 685 -58.90 46.86 11.85
CA LEU A 685 -59.12 47.80 12.99
C LEU A 685 -58.93 47.08 14.36
N ILE A 686 -58.05 47.45 15.30
CA ILE A 686 -57.76 48.78 15.91
C ILE A 686 -56.36 48.80 16.59
N HIS A 687 -55.77 50.00 16.74
CA HIS A 687 -54.66 50.46 17.62
C HIS A 687 -53.99 49.46 18.62
N ALA A 688 -52.66 49.26 18.67
CA ALA A 688 -51.50 50.16 18.85
C ALA A 688 -50.96 50.30 20.30
N LYS A 689 -49.65 50.58 20.41
CA LYS A 689 -48.85 51.06 21.56
C LYS A 689 -48.20 50.03 22.53
N SER A 690 -46.89 49.90 22.40
CA SER A 690 -45.89 49.56 23.46
C SER A 690 -45.59 50.81 24.34
N PRO A 691 -44.62 50.79 25.30
CA PRO A 691 -44.20 49.75 26.25
C PRO A 691 -44.14 50.25 27.73
N GLY A 692 -43.84 49.36 28.67
CA GLY A 692 -43.30 49.65 30.01
C GLY A 692 -42.97 48.32 30.72
N SER A 693 -41.72 47.98 31.07
CA SER A 693 -40.81 48.62 32.05
C SER A 693 -41.29 48.47 33.49
N GLU A 694 -40.94 47.35 34.14
CA GLU A 694 -40.44 47.31 35.53
C GLU A 694 -39.96 45.89 35.93
N ALA A 695 -39.01 45.83 36.86
CA ALA A 695 -38.49 44.65 37.54
C ALA A 695 -38.40 44.98 39.06
N PRO A 696 -38.05 44.08 40.01
CA PRO A 696 -37.74 42.64 39.91
C PRO A 696 -38.49 41.75 40.95
N SER A 697 -38.11 40.46 40.99
CA SER A 697 -38.28 39.36 41.98
C SER A 697 -38.61 39.73 43.46
N PRO A 698 -39.31 38.88 44.27
CA PRO A 698 -38.72 37.62 44.78
C PRO A 698 -39.66 36.42 45.13
N MET A 699 -39.06 35.24 45.41
CA MET A 699 -39.65 34.02 46.02
C MET A 699 -39.63 34.09 47.57
N PRO A 700 -40.60 33.51 48.32
CA PRO A 700 -40.59 32.09 48.78
C PRO A 700 -42.01 31.43 48.90
N GLY A 701 -42.28 30.21 49.41
CA GLY A 701 -41.45 29.04 49.80
C GLY A 701 -42.17 28.04 50.76
N ASN A 702 -41.65 26.80 50.88
CA ASN A 702 -41.89 25.74 51.90
C ASN A 702 -43.28 25.05 52.15
N SER A 703 -43.28 23.71 51.95
CA SER A 703 -43.82 22.66 52.88
C SER A 703 -45.38 22.42 52.97
N ILE A 704 -45.99 21.29 53.39
CA ILE A 704 -45.57 19.92 53.81
C ILE A 704 -46.80 18.91 53.87
N TYR A 705 -46.61 17.61 53.55
CA TYR A 705 -47.34 16.35 53.95
C TYR A 705 -48.88 16.13 53.80
N ARG A 706 -49.27 14.91 53.34
CA ARG A 706 -49.78 13.78 54.19
C ARG A 706 -49.77 12.41 53.44
N LYS A 707 -49.84 11.29 54.18
CA LYS A 707 -49.65 9.89 53.74
C LYS A 707 -50.63 8.97 54.48
N GLN A 708 -51.13 7.87 53.90
CA GLN A 708 -51.71 6.76 54.67
C GLN A 708 -51.70 5.39 53.95
N SER A 709 -51.48 4.33 54.73
CA SER A 709 -51.47 2.88 54.42
C SER A 709 -52.75 2.21 55.00
N GLY A 710 -53.13 0.95 54.75
CA GLY A 710 -52.59 -0.22 54.01
C GLY A 710 -53.34 -1.51 54.46
N GLY A 711 -53.04 -2.71 53.90
CA GLY A 711 -53.63 -3.98 54.39
C GLY A 711 -53.37 -5.24 53.52
N LEU A 712 -53.14 -6.39 54.16
CA LEU A 712 -52.99 -7.79 53.65
C LEU A 712 -53.95 -8.72 54.49
N PRO A 713 -54.12 -10.06 54.33
CA PRO A 713 -53.16 -11.08 53.82
C PRO A 713 -53.70 -12.31 52.99
N ASP A 714 -52.74 -13.13 52.53
CA ASP A 714 -52.69 -14.61 52.29
C ASP A 714 -53.82 -15.44 51.65
N ALA A 715 -53.47 -16.20 50.58
CA ALA A 715 -53.61 -17.67 50.45
C ALA A 715 -53.06 -18.22 49.10
N ALA A 716 -52.56 -19.47 49.08
CA ALA A 716 -52.24 -20.26 47.87
C ALA A 716 -53.03 -21.59 47.89
N PRO A 717 -53.31 -22.28 46.73
CA PRO A 717 -52.36 -23.29 46.22
C PRO A 717 -52.41 -23.64 44.70
N ASN A 718 -51.48 -24.52 44.29
CA ASN A 718 -51.29 -25.31 43.04
C ASN A 718 -52.44 -25.50 41.99
N GLY A 719 -52.10 -25.36 40.70
CA GLY A 719 -52.05 -26.52 39.76
C GLY A 719 -53.10 -26.73 38.63
N ARG A 720 -52.63 -26.63 37.35
CA ARG A 720 -53.01 -27.37 36.11
C ARG A 720 -54.38 -27.18 35.38
N TYR A 721 -54.27 -27.14 34.02
CA TYR A 721 -55.22 -27.45 32.92
C TYR A 721 -56.34 -26.46 32.46
N GLY A 722 -56.60 -26.47 31.13
CA GLY A 722 -57.68 -25.77 30.38
C GLY A 722 -57.17 -24.59 29.54
N ILE A 723 -56.95 -24.64 28.21
CA ILE A 723 -57.82 -24.92 27.03
C ILE A 723 -58.90 -23.85 26.79
N GLY A 724 -58.83 -23.22 25.61
CA GLY A 724 -59.84 -22.28 25.08
C GLY A 724 -59.47 -21.73 23.70
N TYR A 725 -59.73 -22.50 22.64
CA TYR A 725 -59.72 -22.04 21.23
C TYR A 725 -61.15 -22.10 20.68
N LEU A 726 -61.50 -21.18 19.77
CA LEU A 726 -62.75 -21.21 19.01
C LEU A 726 -62.43 -20.96 17.52
N MET A 727 -63.08 -21.72 16.64
CA MET A 727 -62.72 -21.94 15.22
C MET A 727 -63.49 -21.05 14.22
N ALA A 728 -63.14 -21.23 12.93
CA ALA A 728 -63.86 -20.95 11.67
C ALA A 728 -63.16 -19.87 10.80
N ASP A 729 -62.85 -20.07 9.51
CA ASP A 729 -63.15 -21.16 8.56
C ASP A 729 -61.99 -21.43 7.56
N MET A 730 -62.04 -22.59 6.90
CA MET A 730 -61.36 -22.92 5.64
C MET A 730 -62.38 -23.60 4.71
N PRO A 731 -62.18 -23.62 3.38
CA PRO A 731 -62.09 -24.95 2.76
C PRO A 731 -61.10 -25.09 1.58
N ASP A 732 -60.44 -26.25 1.63
CA ASP A 732 -60.14 -27.21 0.55
C ASP A 732 -59.05 -26.99 -0.53
N MET A 733 -58.43 -28.15 -0.78
CA MET A 733 -57.22 -28.48 -1.57
C MET A 733 -57.66 -29.38 -2.77
N PRO A 734 -56.80 -29.88 -3.71
CA PRO A 734 -55.81 -30.91 -3.36
C PRO A 734 -54.47 -30.95 -4.15
N GLU A 735 -53.44 -31.45 -3.46
CA GLU A 735 -52.41 -32.45 -3.86
C GLU A 735 -51.83 -32.49 -5.30
N SER A 736 -50.48 -32.49 -5.42
CA SER A 736 -49.69 -33.72 -5.59
C SER A 736 -48.16 -33.50 -5.73
N ASP A 737 -47.40 -34.29 -4.97
CA ASP A 737 -46.06 -34.86 -5.20
C ASP A 737 -44.94 -34.08 -5.94
N LEU A 738 -44.01 -33.46 -5.19
CA LEU A 738 -42.56 -33.83 -5.09
C LEU A 738 -41.72 -32.83 -4.26
#